data_AF-A0A954R2F8-F1
#
_entry.id   AF-A0A954R2F8-F1
#
_cell.length_a   1.000
_cell.length_b   1.000
_cell.length_c   1.000
_cell.angle_alpha   90.00
_cell.angle_beta   90.00
_cell.angle_gamma   90.00
#
_symmetry.space_group_name_H-M   'P 1'
#
loop_
_entity.id
_entity.type
_entity.pdbx_description
1 polymer ?
#
loop_
_entity_poly.entity_id
_entity_poly.type
_entity_poly.pdbx_seq_one_letter_code
_entity_poly.pdbx_strand_id
1 'polypeptide(L)'
;MRRFGSRAVLGGQVLLVTLALFASRPAIGQTGNDSSASGAASSVGVKISEADDYTQWKQALNAERGTDPASFRIADGFQIELLHSAAEAEGSWVSMAIDPRGRIIVAKEERGLLRITLPQQSGDKSLVETIDDTLLECRGLLFAHDSLYANANNSKGLYRLRDTDGDDQFDESTLLYRSAGGAGHGRNDLALGPDGMIYSIHGDSVDLPTEFFDATSPLSEHRQGQLTREGHVLRFDRDGQKAEVFATGLRNPFGIDFNADGELFTYDADAEFDMGSPWYRPTRIVHVVRGGDFGWRGVTGNWPPYYPDHPDNALPAMDIGKGSPTAVKFGTRSNFPSRYRRALFALDWAYGRIVAVHLKPSGAGYSGAGYTGTAETFLQGRPLNVTDLDFGPDGAMYFVTGGRKTKSGLYRVRFVGGASQDDRAEATAEADQAGDAAARQARQLRRRLESLCEGDDAERALAEAWPELDHADPWIRYAARNAVEHQPLDAWRERALDETHPRRAVAALLALVRSPEADDLVAAASRVAELNLFELDEDRLEMATYVVERALAGEAGLQPSTNTALAERFGRLFPHAEARLNRRLSSVLIGLKSPDAIERTLQLLATTDDQTDQMHYLFVLRECREMNAEQRARYAATLGRMRQYQGGEGMPKFQRQLQNDWLATLTGDERARWQTMLAAEEPATLPPIEPRPEVRKWQAADLVGALDDVSQGRDLRRGQQMFAAALCVRCHRVGFTGAAIGPDLTFVARRFGRRDLLESILDPSKVVAEQYRTVRIVTVDGRVLSGQVLPASDYRSPKLRIAANAEDPADITELDKQQIETYETSLLSPMPQGLLNSLTRDEILDLLAFLESGGLAGVQK
;
A
#
# COMPACT_ATOMS: atom_id res chain seq x y z
N MET A 1 25.39 0.89 -30.82
CA MET A 1 25.98 0.85 -32.18
C MET A 1 25.40 -0.38 -32.90
N ARG A 2 24.95 -0.19 -34.15
CA ARG A 2 24.56 -1.18 -35.18
C ARG A 2 23.21 -1.93 -35.08
N ARG A 3 22.33 -1.50 -36.01
CA ARG A 3 21.13 -2.12 -36.59
C ARG A 3 21.46 -3.34 -37.46
N PHE A 4 20.51 -4.26 -37.63
CA PHE A 4 20.06 -4.95 -38.87
C PHE A 4 18.75 -5.68 -38.52
N GLY A 5 17.61 -5.70 -39.25
CA GLY A 5 17.22 -5.12 -40.53
C GLY A 5 16.51 -6.16 -41.42
N SER A 6 15.17 -6.06 -41.56
CA SER A 6 14.29 -6.54 -42.68
C SER A 6 14.17 -8.06 -42.91
N ARG A 7 13.08 -8.70 -43.40
CA ARG A 7 11.88 -8.39 -44.23
C ARG A 7 10.99 -9.68 -44.17
N ALA A 8 9.66 -9.62 -43.97
CA ALA A 8 8.59 -9.70 -45.00
C ALA A 8 8.50 -11.08 -45.73
N VAL A 9 7.38 -11.76 -46.02
CA VAL A 9 5.96 -11.35 -46.23
C VAL A 9 5.08 -12.56 -46.68
N LEU A 10 3.74 -12.47 -46.50
CA LEU A 10 2.59 -13.16 -47.18
C LEU A 10 2.36 -14.68 -46.97
N GLY A 11 1.14 -15.21 -46.80
CA GLY A 11 -0.21 -14.63 -46.78
C GLY A 11 -1.33 -15.68 -46.98
N GLY A 12 -2.54 -15.36 -46.50
CA GLY A 12 -3.87 -15.86 -46.92
C GLY A 12 -4.32 -17.24 -46.43
N GLN A 13 -5.61 -17.57 -46.26
CA GLN A 13 -6.89 -16.84 -46.31
C GLN A 13 -7.98 -17.87 -45.91
N VAL A 14 -9.02 -17.45 -45.14
CA VAL A 14 -10.46 -17.82 -45.31
C VAL A 14 -10.87 -19.26 -44.87
N LEU A 15 -11.85 -19.50 -43.97
CA LEU A 15 -13.29 -19.19 -44.07
C LEU A 15 -14.04 -19.41 -42.72
N LEU A 16 -15.11 -18.63 -42.57
CA LEU A 16 -16.14 -18.51 -41.54
C LEU A 16 -16.74 -19.80 -40.91
N VAL A 17 -17.10 -19.70 -39.63
CA VAL A 17 -18.34 -20.30 -39.08
C VAL A 17 -19.13 -19.25 -38.31
N THR A 18 -20.42 -19.17 -38.64
CA THR A 18 -21.42 -18.23 -38.16
C THR A 18 -22.27 -18.83 -37.03
N LEU A 19 -22.78 -17.93 -36.18
CA LEU A 19 -23.95 -18.02 -35.26
C LEU A 19 -23.88 -19.02 -34.09
N ALA A 20 -23.80 -18.54 -32.84
CA ALA A 20 -24.82 -17.85 -32.03
C ALA A 20 -25.75 -18.82 -31.29
N LEU A 21 -25.71 -18.77 -29.96
CA LEU A 21 -26.82 -19.12 -29.08
C LEU A 21 -26.74 -18.25 -27.83
N PHE A 22 -27.71 -17.35 -27.72
CA PHE A 22 -28.01 -16.53 -26.55
C PHE A 22 -29.03 -17.24 -25.67
N ALA A 23 -28.93 -16.91 -24.38
CA ALA A 23 -30.01 -16.72 -23.41
C ALA A 23 -30.64 -17.94 -22.73
N SER A 24 -30.52 -17.94 -21.40
CA SER A 24 -31.67 -17.93 -20.50
C SER A 24 -31.26 -17.54 -19.06
N ARG A 25 -31.67 -16.34 -18.63
CA ARG A 25 -31.80 -15.93 -17.21
C ARG A 25 -33.24 -16.19 -16.75
N PRO A 26 -33.50 -16.51 -15.47
CA PRO A 26 -34.79 -16.27 -14.86
C PRO A 26 -34.79 -15.03 -13.95
N ALA A 27 -36.00 -14.51 -13.75
CA ALA A 27 -36.36 -13.21 -13.22
C ALA A 27 -36.40 -13.13 -11.68
N ILE A 28 -36.19 -11.93 -11.14
CA ILE A 28 -36.39 -11.57 -9.73
C ILE A 28 -37.66 -10.71 -9.62
N GLY A 29 -38.58 -11.12 -8.74
CA GLY A 29 -39.77 -10.37 -8.36
C GLY A 29 -39.47 -9.34 -7.26
N GLN A 30 -40.11 -8.18 -7.38
CA GLN A 30 -40.05 -7.06 -6.43
C GLN A 30 -40.91 -7.31 -5.19
N THR A 31 -40.35 -7.10 -3.99
CA THR A 31 -41.05 -6.53 -2.82
C THR A 31 -40.04 -5.98 -1.82
N GLY A 32 -40.27 -4.76 -1.31
CA GLY A 32 -39.76 -4.32 -0.01
C GLY A 32 -38.54 -3.39 -0.05
N ASN A 33 -38.78 -2.13 0.27
CA ASN A 33 -37.83 -1.03 0.34
C ASN A 33 -37.09 -1.06 1.69
N ASP A 34 -35.85 -1.54 1.71
CA ASP A 34 -34.85 -1.26 2.76
C ASP A 34 -33.52 -0.99 2.06
N SER A 35 -33.11 0.28 2.03
CA SER A 35 -31.88 0.74 1.41
C SER A 35 -30.67 0.43 2.30
N SER A 36 -30.32 -0.86 2.42
CA SER A 36 -28.97 -1.29 2.75
C SER A 36 -28.22 -1.49 1.44
N ALA A 37 -27.63 -0.41 0.94
CA ALA A 37 -26.70 -0.49 -0.18
C ALA A 37 -25.47 -1.30 0.27
N SER A 38 -25.40 -2.54 -0.23
CA SER A 38 -24.21 -3.38 -0.22
C SER A 38 -23.13 -2.74 -1.11
N GLY A 39 -22.40 -1.78 -0.55
CA GLY A 39 -21.14 -1.28 -1.07
C GLY A 39 -19.99 -1.95 -0.31
N ALA A 40 -18.94 -2.33 -1.02
CA ALA A 40 -17.73 -2.91 -0.47
C ALA A 40 -17.31 -2.21 0.83
N ALA A 41 -17.17 -2.99 1.91
CA ALA A 41 -16.74 -2.50 3.21
C ALA A 41 -15.37 -1.83 3.06
N SER A 42 -15.36 -0.50 3.10
CA SER A 42 -14.14 0.28 3.27
C SER A 42 -13.45 -0.18 4.55
N SER A 43 -12.18 -0.56 4.45
CA SER A 43 -11.35 -0.73 5.63
C SER A 43 -11.41 0.51 6.50
N VAL A 44 -11.78 0.31 7.76
CA VAL A 44 -11.56 1.30 8.81
C VAL A 44 -10.06 1.27 9.13
N GLY A 45 -9.26 1.79 8.20
CA GLY A 45 -7.87 2.15 8.46
C GLY A 45 -7.83 3.48 9.22
N VAL A 46 -6.71 3.76 9.88
CA VAL A 46 -6.49 5.07 10.51
C VAL A 46 -6.41 6.12 9.40
N LYS A 47 -7.54 6.78 9.09
CA LYS A 47 -7.63 7.79 8.03
C LYS A 47 -6.70 8.96 8.36
N ILE A 48 -5.68 9.15 7.51
CA ILE A 48 -4.83 10.34 7.52
C ILE A 48 -5.49 11.36 6.61
N SER A 49 -5.73 12.54 7.16
CA SER A 49 -6.28 13.68 6.43
C SER A 49 -5.18 14.51 5.80
N GLU A 50 -5.55 15.37 4.86
CA GLU A 50 -4.64 16.36 4.28
C GLU A 50 -4.13 17.37 5.34
N ALA A 51 -4.78 17.47 6.50
CA ALA A 51 -4.40 18.33 7.61
C ALA A 51 -3.31 17.74 8.52
N ASP A 52 -2.96 16.46 8.40
CA ASP A 52 -1.93 15.87 9.24
C ASP A 52 -0.53 16.40 8.89
N ASP A 53 0.20 16.83 9.93
CA ASP A 53 1.52 17.44 9.82
C ASP A 53 2.64 16.43 10.11
N TYR A 54 3.32 15.99 9.05
CA TYR A 54 4.51 15.13 9.13
C TYR A 54 5.68 15.78 9.91
N THR A 55 5.64 17.09 10.12
CA THR A 55 6.70 17.87 10.77
C THR A 55 6.41 18.23 12.22
N GLN A 56 5.35 17.70 12.83
CA GLN A 56 4.98 17.99 14.22
C GLN A 56 6.13 17.78 15.22
N TRP A 57 7.01 16.79 14.98
CA TRP A 57 8.16 16.46 15.82
C TRP A 57 9.11 17.64 16.05
N LYS A 58 9.14 18.63 15.13
CA LYS A 58 9.97 19.84 15.29
C LYS A 58 9.59 20.65 16.52
N GLN A 59 8.34 20.54 16.97
CA GLN A 59 7.87 21.18 18.21
C GLN A 59 8.58 20.62 19.45
N ALA A 60 9.11 19.40 19.39
CA ALA A 60 9.84 18.75 20.47
C ALA A 60 11.36 19.07 20.48
N LEU A 61 11.91 19.74 19.46
CA LEU A 61 13.36 20.01 19.37
C LEU A 61 13.89 20.90 20.49
N ASN A 62 13.13 21.94 20.85
CA ASN A 62 13.55 22.94 21.84
C ASN A 62 12.64 22.95 23.09
N ALA A 63 11.92 21.85 23.32
CA ALA A 63 11.02 21.74 24.46
C ALA A 63 11.81 21.56 25.77
N GLU A 64 11.37 22.23 26.84
CA GLU A 64 12.01 22.13 28.16
C GLU A 64 11.74 20.79 28.86
N ARG A 65 10.61 20.15 28.54
CA ARG A 65 10.13 18.88 29.10
C ARG A 65 9.43 18.04 28.03
N GLY A 66 9.19 16.76 28.33
CA GLY A 66 8.31 15.92 27.51
C GLY A 66 6.91 16.54 27.42
N THR A 67 6.23 16.32 26.29
CA THR A 67 4.89 16.83 26.00
C THR A 67 3.91 16.52 27.13
N ASP A 68 3.07 17.50 27.47
CA ASP A 68 2.08 17.34 28.54
C ASP A 68 1.01 16.30 28.14
N PRO A 69 0.81 15.22 28.91
CA PRO A 69 -0.24 14.24 28.65
C PRO A 69 -1.66 14.81 28.55
N ALA A 70 -1.93 15.97 29.15
CA ALA A 70 -3.22 16.65 29.05
C ALA A 70 -3.57 17.08 27.61
N SER A 71 -2.58 17.18 26.72
CA SER A 71 -2.76 17.49 25.30
C SER A 71 -3.05 16.27 24.44
N PHE A 72 -2.93 15.06 24.98
CA PHE A 72 -3.10 13.83 24.23
C PHE A 72 -4.56 13.40 24.18
N ARG A 73 -4.91 12.71 23.08
CA ARG A 73 -6.15 11.96 22.95
C ARG A 73 -5.81 10.48 23.13
N ILE A 74 -6.59 9.78 23.95
CA ILE A 74 -6.40 8.37 24.27
C ILE A 74 -7.74 7.67 24.30
N ALA A 75 -7.76 6.36 24.05
CA ALA A 75 -8.95 5.52 24.17
C ALA A 75 -9.63 5.67 25.55
N ASP A 76 -10.95 5.53 25.56
CA ASP A 76 -11.77 5.70 26.76
C ASP A 76 -11.35 4.74 27.90
N GLY A 77 -11.40 5.22 29.13
CA GLY A 77 -11.07 4.44 30.33
C GLY A 77 -9.57 4.30 30.61
N PHE A 78 -8.70 4.90 29.81
CA PHE A 78 -7.26 4.94 30.06
C PHE A 78 -6.81 6.26 30.68
N GLN A 79 -5.78 6.19 31.51
CA GLN A 79 -5.04 7.32 32.05
C GLN A 79 -3.59 7.26 31.60
N ILE A 80 -3.03 8.43 31.31
CA ILE A 80 -1.63 8.61 30.96
C ILE A 80 -0.96 9.60 31.91
N GLU A 81 0.29 9.31 32.25
CA GLU A 81 1.15 10.16 33.07
C GLU A 81 2.55 10.26 32.47
N LEU A 82 3.17 11.44 32.60
CA LEU A 82 4.58 11.66 32.31
C LEU A 82 5.39 11.34 33.56
N LEU A 83 6.24 10.32 33.48
CA LEU A 83 7.05 9.82 34.59
C LEU A 83 8.41 10.51 34.69
N HIS A 84 9.05 10.75 33.55
CA HIS A 84 10.38 11.35 33.49
C HIS A 84 10.55 12.16 32.21
N SER A 85 11.26 13.27 32.30
CA SER A 85 11.69 14.07 31.13
C SER A 85 13.20 14.04 31.07
N ALA A 86 13.75 13.76 29.89
CA ALA A 86 15.18 13.61 29.71
C ALA A 86 15.93 14.87 30.15
N ALA A 87 16.95 14.72 31.01
CA ALA A 87 17.91 15.78 31.24
C ALA A 87 18.81 15.98 30.01
N GLU A 88 19.50 17.12 29.90
CA GLU A 88 20.38 17.40 28.76
C GLU A 88 21.46 16.31 28.58
N ALA A 89 22.03 15.81 29.67
CA ALA A 89 23.03 14.73 29.66
C ALA A 89 22.44 13.34 29.27
N GLU A 90 21.14 13.16 29.46
CA GLU A 90 20.42 11.92 29.11
C GLU A 90 20.12 11.86 27.62
N GLY A 91 20.04 13.02 26.94
CA GLY A 91 19.87 13.11 25.50
C GLY A 91 18.49 12.66 25.00
N SER A 92 18.44 12.30 23.71
CA SER A 92 17.26 11.76 23.03
C SER A 92 17.27 10.23 23.07
N TRP A 93 16.12 9.59 23.24
CA TRP A 93 15.97 8.13 23.40
C TRP A 93 15.32 7.49 22.18
N VAL A 94 15.82 6.31 21.78
CA VAL A 94 15.40 5.62 20.53
C VAL A 94 14.88 4.21 20.72
N SER A 95 15.16 3.55 21.83
CA SER A 95 14.60 2.24 22.18
C SER A 95 14.53 2.06 23.69
N MET A 96 13.75 1.08 24.15
CA MET A 96 13.62 0.72 25.55
C MET A 96 13.42 -0.79 25.79
N ALA A 97 13.75 -1.24 27.00
CA ALA A 97 13.38 -2.55 27.52
C ALA A 97 13.08 -2.44 29.01
N ILE A 98 12.33 -3.41 29.55
CA ILE A 98 12.09 -3.51 30.99
C ILE A 98 12.83 -4.72 31.54
N ASP A 99 13.62 -4.50 32.59
CA ASP A 99 14.37 -5.58 33.24
C ASP A 99 13.46 -6.41 34.19
N PRO A 100 13.92 -7.58 34.69
CA PRO A 100 13.11 -8.43 35.56
C PRO A 100 12.70 -7.80 36.90
N ARG A 101 13.34 -6.68 37.30
CA ARG A 101 13.01 -5.93 38.51
C ARG A 101 12.03 -4.78 38.22
N GLY A 102 11.56 -4.64 36.98
CA GLY A 102 10.63 -3.60 36.56
C GLY A 102 11.29 -2.23 36.33
N ARG A 103 12.62 -2.16 36.23
CA ARG A 103 13.34 -0.93 35.90
C ARG A 103 13.41 -0.77 34.39
N ILE A 104 13.48 0.48 33.95
CA ILE A 104 13.39 0.82 32.53
C ILE A 104 14.79 1.08 31.99
N ILE A 105 15.19 0.34 30.97
CA ILE A 105 16.43 0.58 30.24
C ILE A 105 16.08 1.36 28.98
N VAL A 106 16.79 2.46 28.71
CA VAL A 106 16.62 3.24 27.48
C VAL A 106 17.95 3.36 26.74
N ALA A 107 17.90 3.28 25.42
CA ALA A 107 19.05 3.59 24.58
C ALA A 107 19.03 5.05 24.16
N LYS A 108 20.19 5.71 24.28
CA LYS A 108 20.39 7.05 23.76
C LYS A 108 20.59 7.00 22.24
N GLU A 109 20.07 7.99 21.54
CA GLU A 109 20.15 8.13 20.07
C GLU A 109 21.60 8.07 19.57
N GLU A 110 22.53 8.72 20.28
CA GLU A 110 23.92 8.76 19.85
C GLU A 110 24.75 7.63 20.46
N ARG A 111 24.77 7.53 21.80
CA ARG A 111 25.68 6.64 22.53
C ARG A 111 25.19 6.32 23.92
N GLY A 112 25.28 5.04 24.28
CA GLY A 112 25.12 4.53 25.63
C GLY A 112 23.70 4.14 26.00
N LEU A 113 23.60 3.40 27.11
CA LEU A 113 22.38 2.88 27.70
C LEU A 113 22.22 3.46 29.09
N LEU A 114 20.99 3.81 29.44
CA LEU A 114 20.62 4.31 30.77
C LEU A 114 19.63 3.35 31.43
N ARG A 115 19.75 3.18 32.75
CA ARG A 115 18.74 2.54 33.59
C ARG A 115 18.01 3.58 34.40
N ILE A 116 16.69 3.55 34.36
CA ILE A 116 15.78 4.44 35.07
C ILE A 116 15.02 3.61 36.11
N THR A 117 15.25 3.91 37.38
CA THR A 117 14.49 3.37 38.49
C THR A 117 13.44 4.39 38.91
N LEU A 118 12.16 4.02 38.75
CA LEU A 118 11.04 4.89 39.11
C LEU A 118 10.94 5.08 40.63
N PRO A 119 10.53 6.26 41.10
CA PRO A 119 10.37 6.53 42.52
C PRO A 119 9.25 5.69 43.15
N GLN A 120 9.42 5.27 44.40
CA GLN A 120 8.38 4.58 45.16
C GLN A 120 7.30 5.53 45.69
N GLN A 121 7.62 6.81 45.89
CA GLN A 121 6.70 7.84 46.37
C GLN A 121 6.40 8.88 45.29
N SER A 122 5.15 9.32 45.21
CA SER A 122 4.74 10.37 44.27
C SER A 122 5.42 11.69 44.61
N GLY A 123 6.12 12.29 43.64
CA GLY A 123 6.84 13.56 43.79
C GLY A 123 8.36 13.44 43.89
N ASP A 124 8.89 12.23 44.15
CA ASP A 124 10.33 11.97 44.07
C ASP A 124 10.81 11.91 42.61
N LYS A 125 12.11 12.13 42.40
CA LYS A 125 12.74 12.01 41.08
C LYS A 125 13.14 10.57 40.80
N SER A 126 13.02 10.16 39.55
CA SER A 126 13.61 8.91 39.06
C SER A 126 15.12 8.91 39.26
N LEU A 127 15.68 7.76 39.66
CA LEU A 127 17.12 7.54 39.65
C LEU A 127 17.54 7.10 38.26
N VAL A 128 18.52 7.79 37.67
CA VAL A 128 19.05 7.50 36.34
C VAL A 128 20.53 7.13 36.45
N GLU A 129 20.89 5.97 35.92
CA GLU A 129 22.24 5.41 35.94
C GLU A 129 22.71 5.13 34.51
N THR A 130 23.97 5.42 34.20
CA THR A 130 24.59 4.95 32.94
C THR A 130 25.07 3.52 33.15
N ILE A 131 24.55 2.58 32.35
CA ILE A 131 24.91 1.14 32.43
C ILE A 131 25.78 0.68 31.26
N ASP A 132 25.87 1.48 30.20
CA ASP A 132 26.86 1.38 29.12
C ASP A 132 27.08 2.76 28.52
N ASP A 133 28.32 3.10 28.16
CA ASP A 133 28.66 4.35 27.46
C ASP A 133 29.45 4.10 26.17
N THR A 134 29.49 2.85 25.70
CA THR A 134 30.35 2.41 24.59
C THR A 134 29.57 2.17 23.30
N LEU A 135 28.35 1.64 23.39
CA LEU A 135 27.54 1.28 22.23
C LEU A 135 26.93 2.52 21.56
N LEU A 136 26.90 2.51 20.24
CA LEU A 136 26.42 3.62 19.42
C LEU A 136 25.06 3.28 18.81
N GLU A 137 24.07 4.13 19.07
CA GLU A 137 22.70 4.05 18.55
C GLU A 137 22.09 2.64 18.65
N CYS A 138 21.74 2.19 19.86
CA CYS A 138 21.02 0.92 20.04
C CYS A 138 19.53 1.10 19.72
N ARG A 139 19.05 0.50 18.62
CA ARG A 139 17.64 0.61 18.20
C ARG A 139 16.77 -0.57 18.63
N GLY A 140 17.39 -1.63 19.15
CA GLY A 140 16.68 -2.77 19.73
C GLY A 140 17.32 -3.16 21.06
N LEU A 141 16.50 -3.35 22.09
CA LEU A 141 16.90 -3.82 23.40
C LEU A 141 15.99 -4.97 23.81
N LEU A 142 16.58 -6.05 24.30
CA LEU A 142 15.83 -7.22 24.75
C LEU A 142 16.48 -7.79 26.01
N PHE A 143 15.76 -7.82 27.12
CA PHE A 143 16.18 -8.61 28.27
C PHE A 143 15.67 -10.04 28.12
N ALA A 144 16.57 -11.00 27.97
CA ALA A 144 16.27 -12.42 27.82
C ALA A 144 17.45 -13.25 28.34
N HIS A 145 17.23 -14.52 28.67
CA HIS A 145 18.31 -15.44 29.09
C HIS A 145 19.27 -14.85 30.14
N ASP A 146 18.71 -14.15 31.13
CA ASP A 146 19.46 -13.46 32.19
C ASP A 146 20.53 -12.47 31.69
N SER A 147 20.30 -11.89 30.51
CA SER A 147 21.21 -10.97 29.83
C SER A 147 20.45 -9.83 29.15
N LEU A 148 21.12 -8.70 28.93
CA LEU A 148 20.62 -7.65 28.05
C LEU A 148 21.23 -7.82 26.66
N TYR A 149 20.40 -8.03 25.65
CA TYR A 149 20.79 -8.02 24.25
C TYR A 149 20.56 -6.62 23.66
N ALA A 150 21.52 -6.14 22.90
CA ALA A 150 21.49 -4.81 22.29
C ALA A 150 21.82 -4.89 20.80
N ASN A 151 20.90 -4.45 19.96
CA ASN A 151 21.12 -4.31 18.53
C ASN A 151 21.66 -2.91 18.24
N ALA A 152 22.99 -2.80 18.19
CA ALA A 152 23.70 -1.53 18.13
C ALA A 152 23.95 -1.13 16.68
N ASN A 153 23.12 -0.21 16.17
CA ASN A 153 23.07 0.16 14.76
C ASN A 153 24.40 0.76 14.28
N ASN A 154 24.91 1.78 14.98
CA ASN A 154 26.14 2.46 14.60
C ASN A 154 27.41 1.72 15.06
N SER A 155 27.31 0.86 16.08
CA SER A 155 28.38 -0.11 16.39
C SER A 155 28.44 -1.27 15.39
N LYS A 156 27.40 -1.41 14.55
CA LYS A 156 27.24 -2.43 13.50
C LYS A 156 27.26 -3.87 14.02
N GLY A 157 26.53 -4.16 15.09
CA GLY A 157 26.46 -5.52 15.60
C GLY A 157 25.41 -5.76 16.68
N LEU A 158 25.15 -7.05 16.92
CA LEU A 158 24.35 -7.56 18.01
C LEU A 158 25.28 -7.89 19.19
N TYR A 159 24.98 -7.33 20.35
CA TYR A 159 25.76 -7.48 21.57
C TYR A 159 24.95 -8.14 22.68
N ARG A 160 25.64 -8.83 23.58
CA ARG A 160 25.10 -9.34 24.85
C ARG A 160 25.87 -8.74 26.01
N LEU A 161 25.15 -8.12 26.93
CA LEU A 161 25.66 -7.54 28.16
C LEU A 161 25.25 -8.41 29.34
N ARG A 162 26.20 -8.65 30.27
CA ARG A 162 25.98 -9.47 31.47
C ARG A 162 26.58 -8.79 32.69
N ASP A 163 25.91 -9.02 33.81
CA ASP A 163 26.38 -8.75 35.18
C ASP A 163 26.89 -10.09 35.71
N THR A 164 28.21 -10.25 35.81
CA THR A 164 28.86 -11.51 36.17
C THR A 164 29.27 -11.60 37.63
N ASP A 165 29.27 -10.48 38.36
CA ASP A 165 29.64 -10.41 39.78
C ASP A 165 28.46 -10.09 40.72
N GLY A 166 27.29 -9.76 40.16
CA GLY A 166 26.04 -9.53 40.87
C GLY A 166 25.94 -8.15 41.50
N ASP A 167 26.77 -7.19 41.08
CA ASP A 167 26.75 -5.81 41.58
C ASP A 167 25.67 -4.93 40.93
N ASP A 168 24.86 -5.51 40.04
CA ASP A 168 23.79 -4.86 39.30
C ASP A 168 24.32 -3.83 38.27
N GLN A 169 25.54 -3.99 37.79
CA GLN A 169 26.14 -3.32 36.64
C GLN A 169 26.57 -4.35 35.58
N PHE A 170 26.56 -3.96 34.31
CA PHE A 170 27.07 -4.83 33.25
C PHE A 170 28.58 -4.69 33.14
N ASP A 171 29.32 -5.73 33.55
CA ASP A 171 30.78 -5.80 33.50
C ASP A 171 31.31 -6.54 32.27
N GLU A 172 30.44 -7.26 31.55
CA GLU A 172 30.78 -7.96 30.31
C GLU A 172 29.94 -7.48 29.12
N SER A 173 30.60 -7.20 27.99
CA SER A 173 29.95 -6.90 26.70
C SER A 173 30.55 -7.77 25.59
N THR A 174 29.76 -8.74 25.09
CA THR A 174 30.16 -9.69 24.05
C THR A 174 29.51 -9.33 22.72
N LEU A 175 30.30 -9.15 21.67
CA LEU A 175 29.79 -9.07 20.29
C LEU A 175 29.40 -10.48 19.83
N LEU A 176 28.10 -10.72 19.61
CA LEU A 176 27.59 -11.99 19.10
C LEU A 176 27.68 -12.06 17.58
N TYR A 177 27.32 -10.97 16.90
CA TYR A 177 27.34 -10.92 15.44
C TYR A 177 27.65 -9.52 14.92
N ARG A 178 28.52 -9.44 13.90
CA ARG A 178 28.84 -8.20 13.19
C ARG A 178 28.20 -8.23 11.81
N SER A 179 27.34 -7.25 11.52
CA SER A 179 26.67 -7.13 10.22
C SER A 179 27.26 -5.99 9.38
N ALA A 180 27.38 -6.20 8.06
CA ALA A 180 27.86 -5.21 7.10
C ALA A 180 26.76 -4.23 6.65
N GLY A 181 27.09 -3.26 5.80
CA GLY A 181 26.16 -2.23 5.32
C GLY A 181 26.18 -0.89 6.09
N GLY A 182 25.23 -0.02 5.74
CA GLY A 182 24.99 1.32 6.29
C GLY A 182 24.05 1.32 7.50
N ALA A 183 23.73 2.50 8.03
CA ALA A 183 22.99 2.67 9.30
C ALA A 183 21.63 3.40 9.15
N GLY A 184 21.23 3.77 7.93
CA GLY A 184 19.96 4.47 7.68
C GLY A 184 18.74 3.62 8.04
N HIS A 185 18.38 2.69 7.16
CA HIS A 185 17.45 1.59 7.48
C HIS A 185 18.24 0.48 8.14
N GLY A 186 18.42 0.61 9.45
CA GLY A 186 19.52 0.02 10.19
C GLY A 186 19.22 -1.32 10.83
N ARG A 187 20.05 -1.67 11.83
CA ARG A 187 19.74 -2.77 12.74
C ARG A 187 18.75 -2.25 13.78
N ASN A 188 17.51 -2.73 13.74
CA ASN A 188 16.41 -2.19 14.53
C ASN A 188 16.11 -3.11 15.72
N ASP A 189 14.88 -3.57 15.91
CA ASP A 189 14.43 -4.18 17.16
C ASP A 189 14.84 -5.66 17.36
N LEU A 190 14.58 -6.17 18.57
CA LEU A 190 14.82 -7.53 19.02
C LEU A 190 13.56 -8.13 19.67
N ALA A 191 13.29 -9.41 19.42
CA ALA A 191 12.26 -10.17 20.14
C ALA A 191 12.75 -11.56 20.55
N LEU A 192 12.22 -12.05 21.67
CA LEU A 192 12.39 -13.44 22.08
C LEU A 192 11.25 -14.28 21.49
N GLY A 193 11.59 -15.29 20.69
CA GLY A 193 10.62 -16.21 20.11
C GLY A 193 10.11 -17.26 21.10
N PRO A 194 8.95 -17.88 20.79
CA PRO A 194 8.38 -18.96 21.61
C PRO A 194 9.25 -20.24 21.61
N ASP A 195 10.21 -20.32 20.69
CA ASP A 195 11.22 -21.35 20.57
C ASP A 195 12.48 -21.08 21.43
N GLY A 196 12.52 -19.95 22.15
CA GLY A 196 13.65 -19.52 22.96
C GLY A 196 14.82 -18.95 22.16
N MET A 197 14.60 -18.59 20.89
CA MET A 197 15.60 -17.98 20.01
C MET A 197 15.41 -16.45 19.97
N ILE A 198 16.47 -15.73 19.63
CA ILE A 198 16.46 -14.27 19.52
C ILE A 198 16.28 -13.87 18.06
N TYR A 199 15.29 -13.05 17.79
CA TYR A 199 14.97 -12.52 16.47
C TYR A 199 15.47 -11.09 16.38
N SER A 200 16.30 -10.80 15.37
CA SER A 200 16.88 -9.48 15.10
C SER A 200 16.42 -8.98 13.74
N ILE A 201 15.74 -7.84 13.72
CA ILE A 201 15.16 -7.29 12.50
C ILE A 201 16.00 -6.14 11.94
N HIS A 202 16.29 -6.19 10.65
CA HIS A 202 17.17 -5.27 9.96
C HIS A 202 16.49 -4.66 8.73
N GLY A 203 16.78 -3.38 8.47
CA GLY A 203 16.37 -2.68 7.25
C GLY A 203 17.31 -2.92 6.06
N ASP A 204 16.88 -2.42 4.90
CA ASP A 204 17.55 -2.60 3.60
C ASP A 204 18.92 -1.90 3.47
N SER A 205 19.36 -1.15 4.49
CA SER A 205 20.71 -0.59 4.51
C SER A 205 21.72 -1.55 5.14
N VAL A 206 21.26 -2.63 5.79
CA VAL A 206 22.10 -3.70 6.32
C VAL A 206 22.27 -4.76 5.25
N ASP A 207 23.50 -5.17 4.97
CA ASP A 207 23.75 -6.20 3.97
C ASP A 207 23.21 -7.55 4.47
N LEU A 208 22.54 -8.29 3.59
CA LEU A 208 22.04 -9.63 3.91
C LEU A 208 23.25 -10.58 4.07
N PRO A 209 23.36 -11.32 5.19
CA PRO A 209 24.45 -12.28 5.37
C PRO A 209 24.34 -13.45 4.39
N THR A 210 25.49 -13.98 3.99
CA THR A 210 25.59 -15.12 3.06
C THR A 210 26.16 -16.37 3.73
N GLU A 211 26.63 -16.23 4.96
CA GLU A 211 27.23 -17.30 5.77
C GLU A 211 26.21 -18.19 6.49
N PHE A 212 24.94 -17.76 6.56
CA PHE A 212 23.88 -18.48 7.27
C PHE A 212 23.01 -19.28 6.31
N PHE A 213 22.38 -20.33 6.84
CA PHE A 213 21.29 -20.98 6.13
C PHE A 213 20.19 -19.95 5.84
N ASP A 214 19.75 -19.88 4.59
CA ASP A 214 18.69 -18.99 4.16
C ASP A 214 17.41 -19.80 3.93
N ALA A 215 16.40 -19.55 4.77
CA ALA A 215 15.14 -20.26 4.68
C ALA A 215 14.30 -19.83 3.47
N THR A 216 14.65 -18.70 2.83
CA THR A 216 13.95 -18.22 1.62
C THR A 216 14.31 -19.04 0.39
N SER A 217 13.54 -18.86 -0.68
CA SER A 217 13.71 -19.64 -1.90
C SER A 217 15.10 -19.49 -2.52
N PRO A 218 15.84 -20.60 -2.74
CA PRO A 218 17.16 -20.56 -3.39
C PRO A 218 17.06 -20.27 -4.89
N LEU A 219 15.88 -20.46 -5.49
CA LEU A 219 15.64 -20.20 -6.91
C LEU A 219 15.24 -18.75 -7.19
N SER A 220 15.02 -17.91 -6.18
CA SER A 220 14.71 -16.50 -6.43
C SER A 220 15.82 -15.82 -7.23
N GLU A 221 15.45 -15.01 -8.22
CA GLU A 221 16.41 -14.31 -9.11
C GLU A 221 17.46 -13.51 -8.33
N HIS A 222 17.08 -12.97 -7.19
CA HIS A 222 17.97 -12.19 -6.33
C HIS A 222 19.03 -13.03 -5.62
N ARG A 223 18.80 -14.33 -5.44
CA ARG A 223 19.78 -15.28 -4.90
C ARG A 223 20.78 -15.77 -5.95
N GLN A 224 20.54 -15.46 -7.21
CA GLN A 224 21.45 -15.75 -8.33
C GLN A 224 22.52 -14.66 -8.54
N GLY A 225 22.58 -13.64 -7.67
CA GLY A 225 23.49 -12.49 -7.77
C GLY A 225 23.89 -11.90 -6.41
N GLN A 226 24.44 -10.69 -6.41
CA GLN A 226 24.88 -10.03 -5.17
C GLN A 226 23.69 -9.56 -4.32
N LEU A 227 23.61 -10.08 -3.10
CA LEU A 227 22.55 -9.82 -2.13
C LEU A 227 22.75 -8.48 -1.43
N THR A 228 22.08 -7.44 -1.91
CA THR A 228 22.09 -6.11 -1.26
C THR A 228 20.70 -5.47 -1.36
N ARG A 229 20.34 -4.65 -0.37
CA ARG A 229 19.13 -3.78 -0.37
C ARG A 229 17.79 -4.48 -0.14
N GLU A 230 17.77 -5.43 0.78
CA GLU A 230 16.54 -5.99 1.33
C GLU A 230 16.64 -6.13 2.85
N GLY A 231 15.63 -5.63 3.55
CA GLY A 231 15.45 -5.84 4.97
C GLY A 231 15.12 -7.30 5.26
N HIS A 232 15.57 -7.77 6.42
CA HIS A 232 15.58 -9.19 6.76
C HIS A 232 15.46 -9.41 8.26
N VAL A 233 15.09 -10.63 8.63
CA VAL A 233 15.06 -11.10 10.02
C VAL A 233 16.10 -12.19 10.17
N LEU A 234 17.01 -12.02 11.13
CA LEU A 234 17.93 -13.07 11.56
C LEU A 234 17.40 -13.70 12.84
N ARG A 235 17.56 -15.02 12.97
CA ARG A 235 17.17 -15.77 14.17
C ARG A 235 18.41 -16.45 14.74
N PHE A 236 18.77 -16.13 15.98
CA PHE A 236 19.97 -16.60 16.67
C PHE A 236 19.61 -17.45 17.90
N ASP A 237 20.46 -18.41 18.24
CA ASP A 237 20.44 -18.94 19.61
C ASP A 237 20.97 -17.90 20.61
N ARG A 238 20.78 -18.16 21.91
CA ARG A 238 21.15 -17.23 22.99
C ARG A 238 22.63 -16.78 22.99
N ASP A 239 23.49 -17.56 22.34
CA ASP A 239 24.96 -17.39 22.31
C ASP A 239 25.46 -16.93 20.93
N GLY A 240 24.57 -16.78 19.93
CA GLY A 240 24.92 -16.41 18.55
C GLY A 240 25.67 -17.49 17.76
N GLN A 241 25.69 -18.74 18.23
CA GLN A 241 26.43 -19.84 17.60
C GLN A 241 25.67 -20.50 16.46
N LYS A 242 24.34 -20.49 16.53
CA LYS A 242 23.44 -20.92 15.45
C LYS A 242 22.64 -19.73 14.98
N ALA A 243 22.61 -19.53 13.67
CA ALA A 243 21.88 -18.45 13.03
C ALA A 243 21.29 -18.89 11.69
N GLU A 244 20.14 -18.31 11.35
CA GLU A 244 19.53 -18.43 10.03
C GLU A 244 19.00 -17.07 9.56
N VAL A 245 18.92 -16.90 8.23
CA VAL A 245 18.07 -15.89 7.62
C VAL A 245 16.64 -16.43 7.66
N PHE A 246 15.83 -15.86 8.55
CA PHE A 246 14.46 -16.32 8.80
C PHE A 246 13.49 -15.83 7.71
N ALA A 247 13.63 -14.58 7.28
CA ALA A 247 12.81 -13.95 6.23
C ALA A 247 13.54 -12.75 5.61
N THR A 248 13.18 -12.36 4.37
CA THR A 248 13.79 -11.23 3.64
C THR A 248 12.76 -10.35 2.92
N GLY A 249 13.19 -9.42 2.07
CA GLY A 249 12.30 -8.59 1.28
C GLY A 249 11.50 -7.52 2.04
N LEU A 250 11.91 -7.15 3.26
CA LEU A 250 11.34 -6.01 3.97
C LEU A 250 12.05 -4.70 3.55
N ARG A 251 11.48 -3.51 3.84
CA ARG A 251 12.16 -2.24 3.54
C ARG A 251 12.94 -1.71 4.74
N ASN A 252 12.20 -1.24 5.73
CA ASN A 252 12.75 -0.69 6.95
C ASN A 252 11.80 -1.09 8.09
N PRO A 253 11.71 -2.40 8.37
CA PRO A 253 10.94 -2.91 9.49
C PRO A 253 11.62 -2.47 10.78
N PHE A 254 10.90 -1.76 11.64
CA PHE A 254 11.51 -1.23 12.88
C PHE A 254 11.30 -2.17 14.06
N GLY A 255 10.07 -2.27 14.58
CA GLY A 255 9.73 -3.13 15.72
C GLY A 255 9.43 -4.57 15.33
N ILE A 256 9.59 -5.51 16.27
CA ILE A 256 9.20 -6.91 16.07
C ILE A 256 8.66 -7.53 17.36
N ASP A 257 7.55 -8.29 17.28
CA ASP A 257 7.01 -9.01 18.46
C ASP A 257 6.18 -10.24 18.06
N PHE A 258 5.96 -11.15 19.02
CA PHE A 258 5.19 -12.37 18.84
C PHE A 258 3.79 -12.26 19.45
N ASN A 259 2.80 -12.77 18.73
CA ASN A 259 1.45 -12.89 19.26
C ASN A 259 1.30 -14.14 20.16
N ALA A 260 0.12 -14.32 20.77
CA ALA A 260 -0.16 -15.46 21.64
C ALA A 260 -0.13 -16.85 20.95
N ASP A 261 -0.20 -16.89 19.62
CA ASP A 261 -0.08 -18.12 18.81
C ASP A 261 1.39 -18.45 18.44
N GLY A 262 2.34 -17.61 18.87
CA GLY A 262 3.75 -17.73 18.52
C GLY A 262 4.07 -17.31 17.08
N GLU A 263 3.28 -16.39 16.53
CA GLU A 263 3.45 -15.86 15.17
C GLU A 263 4.08 -14.46 15.23
N LEU A 264 5.00 -14.18 14.31
CA LEU A 264 5.87 -13.01 14.33
C LEU A 264 5.28 -11.85 13.53
N PHE A 265 5.32 -10.64 14.07
CA PHE A 265 4.83 -9.44 13.39
C PHE A 265 5.81 -8.29 13.43
N THR A 266 5.77 -7.45 12.40
CA THR A 266 6.50 -6.18 12.33
C THR A 266 5.63 -5.08 11.71
N TYR A 267 6.08 -3.84 11.82
CA TYR A 267 5.55 -2.68 11.11
C TYR A 267 6.62 -2.16 10.15
N ASP A 268 6.42 -2.43 8.85
CA ASP A 268 7.37 -2.10 7.78
C ASP A 268 7.04 -0.74 7.17
N ALA A 269 8.09 0.04 6.88
CA ALA A 269 7.96 1.39 6.35
C ALA A 269 7.56 1.39 4.87
N ASP A 270 6.95 2.48 4.44
CA ASP A 270 6.39 2.64 3.11
C ASP A 270 7.44 2.95 2.04
N ALA A 271 7.05 2.91 0.77
CA ALA A 271 7.83 3.38 -0.37
C ALA A 271 7.49 4.85 -0.67
N GLU A 272 7.58 5.75 0.31
CA GLU A 272 7.07 7.13 0.24
C GLU A 272 7.46 7.91 -1.04
N PHE A 273 8.62 7.64 -1.62
CA PHE A 273 9.06 8.25 -2.89
C PHE A 273 8.13 7.92 -4.07
N ASP A 274 7.58 6.71 -4.08
CA ASP A 274 6.67 6.19 -5.11
C ASP A 274 5.19 6.43 -4.79
N MET A 275 4.89 7.16 -3.71
CA MET A 275 3.50 7.40 -3.30
C MET A 275 2.64 7.90 -4.47
N GLY A 276 1.41 7.39 -4.56
CA GLY A 276 0.45 7.69 -5.63
C GLY A 276 0.71 6.94 -6.95
N SER A 277 1.83 6.23 -7.09
CA SER A 277 2.07 5.35 -8.23
C SER A 277 1.42 3.97 -8.03
N PRO A 278 1.24 3.18 -9.11
CA PRO A 278 0.76 1.80 -8.99
C PRO A 278 1.59 0.95 -8.05
N TRP A 279 2.90 1.14 -8.03
CA TRP A 279 3.84 0.35 -7.23
C TRP A 279 4.13 0.92 -5.84
N TYR A 280 3.40 1.96 -5.41
CA TYR A 280 3.49 2.43 -4.04
C TYR A 280 3.18 1.30 -3.06
N ARG A 281 4.02 1.18 -2.03
CA ARG A 281 3.79 0.27 -0.90
C ARG A 281 3.53 1.13 0.33
N PRO A 282 2.34 1.11 0.95
CA PRO A 282 2.08 1.85 2.18
C PRO A 282 2.84 1.25 3.36
N THR A 283 2.83 1.94 4.50
CA THR A 283 3.29 1.33 5.75
C THR A 283 2.34 0.19 6.09
N ARG A 284 2.88 -0.92 6.59
CA ARG A 284 2.12 -2.17 6.65
C ARG A 284 2.51 -3.02 7.86
N ILE A 285 1.50 -3.59 8.51
CA ILE A 285 1.69 -4.67 9.46
C ILE A 285 1.94 -5.94 8.67
N VAL A 286 3.05 -6.60 8.97
CA VAL A 286 3.50 -7.79 8.27
C VAL A 286 3.49 -8.96 9.22
N HIS A 287 2.82 -10.05 8.82
CA HIS A 287 2.95 -11.34 9.46
C HIS A 287 4.18 -12.06 8.89
N VAL A 288 5.26 -12.10 9.66
CA VAL A 288 6.56 -12.62 9.23
C VAL A 288 6.62 -14.13 9.43
N VAL A 289 6.66 -14.89 8.34
CA VAL A 289 6.75 -16.36 8.36
C VAL A 289 8.14 -16.81 7.93
N ARG A 290 8.55 -18.02 8.38
CA ARG A 290 9.86 -18.57 8.04
C ARG A 290 9.95 -18.83 6.54
N GLY A 291 11.05 -18.43 5.94
CA GLY A 291 11.29 -18.51 4.50
C GLY A 291 10.56 -17.44 3.69
N GLY A 292 9.78 -16.56 4.32
CA GLY A 292 9.04 -15.47 3.67
C GLY A 292 9.96 -14.44 2.99
N ASP A 293 9.53 -13.92 1.84
CA ASP A 293 10.17 -12.79 1.16
C ASP A 293 9.15 -11.73 0.74
N PHE A 294 9.20 -10.57 1.38
CA PHE A 294 8.19 -9.50 1.26
C PHE A 294 8.44 -8.53 0.07
N GLY A 295 9.32 -8.94 -0.84
CA GLY A 295 9.46 -8.41 -2.20
C GLY A 295 10.13 -7.04 -2.32
N TRP A 296 10.66 -6.45 -1.25
CA TRP A 296 11.35 -5.15 -1.32
C TRP A 296 12.76 -5.29 -1.90
N ARG A 297 13.08 -4.48 -2.91
CA ARG A 297 14.40 -4.43 -3.57
C ARG A 297 14.88 -3.00 -3.90
N GLY A 298 14.31 -1.99 -3.23
CA GLY A 298 14.61 -0.57 -3.44
C GLY A 298 13.54 0.23 -4.18
N VAL A 299 13.83 1.52 -4.41
CA VAL A 299 12.85 2.59 -4.69
C VAL A 299 12.55 2.79 -6.20
N THR A 300 13.12 1.98 -7.10
CA THR A 300 12.85 2.12 -8.55
C THR A 300 12.83 0.78 -9.25
N GLY A 301 11.73 0.46 -9.93
CA GLY A 301 11.61 -0.73 -10.79
C GLY A 301 10.87 -1.92 -10.17
N ASN A 302 10.37 -1.79 -8.94
CA ASN A 302 9.54 -2.83 -8.32
C ASN A 302 8.09 -2.64 -8.72
N TRP A 303 7.43 -3.72 -9.12
CA TRP A 303 6.00 -3.71 -9.37
C TRP A 303 5.21 -3.68 -8.03
N PRO A 304 3.90 -3.39 -8.06
CA PRO A 304 3.06 -3.35 -6.87
C PRO A 304 3.12 -4.64 -6.03
N PRO A 305 2.88 -4.61 -4.71
CA PRO A 305 2.98 -5.80 -3.83
C PRO A 305 2.12 -7.00 -4.23
N TYR A 306 1.07 -6.80 -5.02
CA TYR A 306 0.22 -7.90 -5.50
C TYR A 306 0.66 -8.40 -6.89
N TYR A 307 1.74 -7.86 -7.47
CA TYR A 307 2.32 -8.43 -8.68
C TYR A 307 3.10 -9.71 -8.34
N PRO A 308 3.03 -10.75 -9.19
CA PRO A 308 3.57 -12.07 -8.92
C PRO A 308 5.01 -12.22 -9.41
N ASP A 309 5.69 -11.13 -9.81
CA ASP A 309 7.16 -11.00 -9.68
C ASP A 309 7.61 -10.98 -8.22
N HIS A 310 6.63 -10.89 -7.33
CA HIS A 310 6.72 -11.27 -5.95
C HIS A 310 5.82 -12.47 -5.65
N PRO A 311 6.05 -13.66 -6.25
CA PRO A 311 5.30 -14.84 -5.86
C PRO A 311 5.64 -15.23 -4.41
N ASP A 312 6.59 -14.53 -3.79
CA ASP A 312 7.00 -14.63 -2.40
C ASP A 312 6.27 -13.69 -1.43
N ASN A 313 5.43 -12.76 -1.91
CA ASN A 313 4.72 -11.83 -1.03
C ASN A 313 3.70 -12.56 -0.17
N ALA A 314 4.16 -13.02 0.99
CA ALA A 314 3.38 -13.00 2.20
C ALA A 314 2.69 -11.63 2.27
N LEU A 315 1.39 -11.62 1.97
CA LEU A 315 0.61 -10.40 1.91
C LEU A 315 0.72 -9.69 3.27
N PRO A 316 0.76 -8.34 3.30
CA PRO A 316 0.66 -7.65 4.57
C PRO A 316 -0.60 -8.11 5.29
N ALA A 317 -0.51 -8.22 6.60
CA ALA A 317 -1.69 -8.48 7.42
C ALA A 317 -2.68 -7.31 7.31
N MET A 318 -2.14 -6.08 7.24
CA MET A 318 -2.91 -4.85 7.11
C MET A 318 -2.04 -3.70 6.60
N ASP A 319 -2.56 -2.90 5.68
CA ASP A 319 -1.99 -1.60 5.33
C ASP A 319 -2.50 -0.53 6.32
N ILE A 320 -1.57 0.25 6.88
CA ILE A 320 -1.88 1.33 7.84
C ILE A 320 -1.93 2.70 7.15
N GLY A 321 -1.38 2.80 5.94
CA GLY A 321 -1.32 4.04 5.14
C GLY A 321 0.02 4.75 5.30
N LYS A 322 0.01 6.09 5.34
CA LYS A 322 1.24 6.88 5.58
C LYS A 322 1.68 6.72 7.03
N GLY A 323 2.97 6.78 7.30
CA GLY A 323 3.47 6.71 8.67
C GLY A 323 4.99 6.60 8.72
N SER A 324 5.54 6.66 9.92
CA SER A 324 6.95 6.38 10.19
C SER A 324 7.06 5.36 11.32
N PRO A 325 7.12 4.05 10.99
CA PRO A 325 7.18 2.98 11.98
C PRO A 325 8.40 3.07 12.90
N THR A 326 8.21 2.85 14.21
CA THR A 326 9.32 2.79 15.17
C THR A 326 9.27 1.60 16.13
N ALA A 327 8.12 1.07 16.49
CA ALA A 327 8.06 -0.17 17.27
C ALA A 327 6.72 -0.88 17.08
N VAL A 328 6.69 -2.15 17.48
CA VAL A 328 5.46 -2.88 17.71
C VAL A 328 5.56 -3.69 19.00
N LYS A 329 4.44 -3.85 19.70
CA LYS A 329 4.35 -4.76 20.85
C LYS A 329 2.93 -5.30 21.00
N PHE A 330 2.79 -6.57 21.34
CA PHE A 330 1.50 -7.14 21.72
C PHE A 330 1.14 -6.78 23.16
N GLY A 331 -0.14 -6.49 23.38
CA GLY A 331 -0.69 -6.21 24.72
C GLY A 331 -0.78 -7.42 25.65
N THR A 332 -0.19 -8.56 25.31
CA THR A 332 -0.40 -9.86 26.01
C THR A 332 0.02 -9.84 27.48
N ARG A 333 0.99 -8.98 27.83
CA ARG A 333 1.46 -8.77 29.22
C ARG A 333 0.71 -7.66 29.98
N SER A 334 -0.26 -7.00 29.34
CA SER A 334 -0.97 -5.88 29.95
C SER A 334 -2.14 -6.32 30.84
N ASN A 335 -2.48 -5.46 31.80
CA ASN A 335 -3.73 -5.53 32.56
C ASN A 335 -4.86 -4.75 31.87
N PHE A 336 -4.76 -4.53 30.55
CA PHE A 336 -5.77 -3.82 29.79
C PHE A 336 -7.00 -4.72 29.52
N PRO A 337 -8.12 -4.14 29.05
CA PRO A 337 -9.27 -4.92 28.59
C PRO A 337 -8.90 -5.97 27.54
N SER A 338 -9.67 -7.05 27.48
CA SER A 338 -9.36 -8.24 26.65
C SER A 338 -9.05 -7.92 25.19
N ARG A 339 -9.80 -6.99 24.57
CA ARG A 339 -9.56 -6.50 23.20
C ARG A 339 -8.15 -5.94 23.00
N TYR A 340 -7.62 -5.22 23.98
CA TYR A 340 -6.29 -4.60 23.92
C TYR A 340 -5.17 -5.57 24.31
N ARG A 341 -5.46 -6.61 25.12
CA ARG A 341 -4.48 -7.67 25.42
C ARG A 341 -4.11 -8.48 24.19
N ARG A 342 -5.04 -8.63 23.24
CA ARG A 342 -4.81 -9.35 21.96
C ARG A 342 -4.33 -8.43 20.83
N ALA A 343 -4.35 -7.11 21.04
CA ALA A 343 -3.98 -6.14 20.01
C ALA A 343 -2.46 -6.03 19.86
N LEU A 344 -2.05 -5.76 18.62
CA LEU A 344 -0.70 -5.28 18.31
C LEU A 344 -0.70 -3.76 18.38
N PHE A 345 0.10 -3.17 19.26
CA PHE A 345 0.33 -1.73 19.30
C PHE A 345 1.45 -1.38 18.33
N ALA A 346 1.16 -0.57 17.32
CA ALA A 346 2.11 -0.11 16.31
C ALA A 346 2.35 1.39 16.45
N LEU A 347 3.61 1.80 16.59
CA LEU A 347 4.00 3.20 16.80
C LEU A 347 4.25 3.88 15.46
N ASP A 348 3.74 5.10 15.34
CA ASP A 348 4.01 6.00 14.22
C ASP A 348 4.53 7.34 14.73
N TRP A 349 5.82 7.55 14.47
CA TRP A 349 6.59 8.70 14.92
C TRP A 349 6.20 10.00 14.19
N ALA A 350 5.88 9.93 12.90
CA ALA A 350 5.68 11.12 12.08
C ALA A 350 4.36 11.81 12.41
N TYR A 351 3.30 11.03 12.61
CA TYR A 351 1.95 11.53 12.92
C TYR A 351 1.59 11.43 14.41
N GLY A 352 2.56 11.04 15.22
CA GLY A 352 2.51 11.03 16.67
C GLY A 352 1.34 10.24 17.23
N ARG A 353 1.33 8.94 16.95
CA ARG A 353 0.25 8.04 17.33
C ARG A 353 0.74 6.64 17.69
N ILE A 354 -0.01 5.99 18.57
CA ILE A 354 0.04 4.55 18.82
C ILE A 354 -1.27 3.97 18.26
N VAL A 355 -1.15 3.04 17.34
CA VAL A 355 -2.28 2.38 16.67
C VAL A 355 -2.47 1.01 17.30
N ALA A 356 -3.68 0.70 17.77
CA ALA A 356 -4.03 -0.65 18.18
C ALA A 356 -4.61 -1.41 16.97
N VAL A 357 -3.93 -2.49 16.58
CA VAL A 357 -4.30 -3.35 15.46
C VAL A 357 -4.89 -4.65 15.99
N HIS A 358 -6.15 -4.88 15.68
CA HIS A 358 -6.93 -6.04 16.08
C HIS A 358 -6.89 -7.08 14.96
N LEU A 359 -5.96 -8.03 15.09
CA LEU A 359 -5.70 -9.08 14.10
C LEU A 359 -6.72 -10.22 14.23
N LYS A 360 -7.19 -10.73 13.09
CA LYS A 360 -8.04 -11.93 13.02
C LYS A 360 -7.31 -13.04 12.24
N PRO A 361 -7.27 -14.28 12.74
CA PRO A 361 -6.72 -15.40 11.98
C PRO A 361 -7.50 -15.66 10.69
N SER A 362 -6.79 -15.99 9.62
CA SER A 362 -7.36 -16.41 8.33
C SER A 362 -6.47 -17.50 7.73
N GLY A 363 -6.95 -18.75 7.79
CA GLY A 363 -6.11 -19.91 7.46
C GLY A 363 -4.86 -19.99 8.34
N ALA A 364 -3.72 -20.28 7.74
CA ALA A 364 -2.40 -20.32 8.33
C ALA A 364 -1.78 -18.92 8.48
N GLY A 365 -2.46 -17.86 8.07
CA GLY A 365 -1.96 -16.50 8.21
C GLY A 365 -2.89 -15.60 9.02
N TYR A 366 -2.60 -14.33 8.89
CA TYR A 366 -3.42 -13.21 9.35
C TYR A 366 -3.48 -12.28 8.15
N SER A 367 -4.49 -12.46 7.30
CA SER A 367 -4.63 -11.65 6.10
C SER A 367 -6.04 -11.13 5.93
N GLY A 368 -6.10 -9.85 5.54
CA GLY A 368 -7.20 -9.30 4.77
C GLY A 368 -7.02 -9.64 3.30
N ALA A 369 -7.64 -10.72 2.84
CA ALA A 369 -8.30 -10.71 1.53
C ALA A 369 -9.78 -10.43 1.84
N GLY A 370 -10.18 -9.15 1.80
CA GLY A 370 -11.55 -8.72 2.12
C GLY A 370 -11.84 -8.34 3.59
N TYR A 371 -10.85 -7.78 4.30
CA TYR A 371 -10.95 -7.12 5.63
C TYR A 371 -11.77 -7.83 6.72
N THR A 372 -11.09 -8.45 7.69
CA THR A 372 -11.70 -8.75 9.01
C THR A 372 -10.81 -8.44 10.22
N GLY A 373 -9.73 -7.67 10.04
CA GLY A 373 -9.01 -6.98 11.13
C GLY A 373 -9.36 -5.49 11.14
N THR A 374 -9.27 -4.84 12.31
CA THR A 374 -9.53 -3.39 12.45
C THR A 374 -8.34 -2.69 13.08
N ALA A 375 -8.11 -1.44 12.74
CA ALA A 375 -7.12 -0.60 13.39
C ALA A 375 -7.80 0.65 13.96
N GLU A 376 -7.37 1.07 15.14
CA GLU A 376 -7.83 2.31 15.77
C GLU A 376 -6.64 3.11 16.31
N THR A 377 -6.76 4.43 16.29
CA THR A 377 -5.83 5.28 17.02
C THR A 377 -6.08 5.11 18.52
N PHE A 378 -5.20 4.37 19.19
CA PHE A 378 -5.27 4.15 20.62
C PHE A 378 -4.85 5.38 21.41
N LEU A 379 -3.80 6.05 20.94
CA LEU A 379 -3.22 7.23 21.56
C LEU A 379 -2.67 8.16 20.48
N GLN A 380 -2.92 9.47 20.58
CA GLN A 380 -2.38 10.47 19.67
C GLN A 380 -2.02 11.76 20.41
N GLY A 381 -0.94 12.42 19.97
CA GLY A 381 -0.53 13.71 20.49
C GLY A 381 0.22 14.54 19.45
N ARG A 382 0.44 15.82 19.77
CA ARG A 382 1.16 16.78 18.92
C ARG A 382 1.99 17.74 19.81
N PRO A 383 3.34 17.61 19.90
CA PRO A 383 4.15 16.55 19.35
C PRO A 383 4.05 15.25 20.16
N LEU A 384 4.03 14.10 19.49
CA LEU A 384 4.14 12.79 20.13
C LEU A 384 5.01 11.83 19.30
N ASN A 385 6.29 12.18 19.14
CA ASN A 385 7.26 11.40 18.37
C ASN A 385 7.73 10.15 19.15
N VAL A 386 6.82 9.18 19.29
CA VAL A 386 7.03 7.89 19.96
C VAL A 386 8.14 7.08 19.29
N THR A 387 9.03 6.51 20.07
CA THR A 387 10.17 5.72 19.56
C THR A 387 10.06 4.25 19.93
N ASP A 388 9.65 3.91 21.15
CA ASP A 388 9.51 2.51 21.56
C ASP A 388 8.54 2.35 22.76
N LEU A 389 8.05 1.12 22.99
CA LEU A 389 7.20 0.78 24.13
C LEU A 389 7.43 -0.64 24.65
N ASP A 390 7.10 -0.84 25.93
CA ASP A 390 7.04 -2.16 26.55
C ASP A 390 5.99 -2.22 27.68
N PHE A 391 5.64 -3.42 28.13
CA PHE A 391 4.69 -3.65 29.23
C PHE A 391 5.42 -4.08 30.51
N GLY A 392 5.21 -3.31 31.58
CA GLY A 392 5.84 -3.55 32.87
C GLY A 392 5.20 -4.71 33.65
N PRO A 393 5.83 -5.16 34.75
CA PRO A 393 5.29 -6.22 35.61
C PRO A 393 3.98 -5.84 36.32
N ASP A 394 3.66 -4.54 36.37
CA ASP A 394 2.36 -4.02 36.84
C ASP A 394 1.26 -4.11 35.76
N GLY A 395 1.58 -4.62 34.58
CA GLY A 395 0.69 -4.72 33.43
C GLY A 395 0.35 -3.38 32.78
N ALA A 396 1.07 -2.30 33.12
CA ALA A 396 0.94 -1.01 32.46
C ALA A 396 1.79 -0.95 31.19
N MET A 397 1.38 -0.13 30.22
CA MET A 397 2.21 0.20 29.06
C MET A 397 3.15 1.35 29.45
N TYR A 398 4.41 1.22 29.11
CA TYR A 398 5.42 2.26 29.19
C TYR A 398 5.91 2.57 27.78
N PHE A 399 6.03 3.84 27.43
CA PHE A 399 6.59 4.23 26.14
C PHE A 399 7.48 5.45 26.26
N VAL A 400 8.39 5.59 25.31
CA VAL A 400 9.33 6.71 25.21
C VAL A 400 9.10 7.51 23.93
N THR A 401 9.39 8.80 24.00
CA THR A 401 9.49 9.69 22.82
C THR A 401 10.94 10.07 22.55
N GLY A 402 11.28 10.42 21.32
CA GLY A 402 12.62 10.88 20.98
C GLY A 402 12.97 10.81 19.49
N GLY A 403 14.25 10.62 19.20
CA GLY A 403 14.83 10.67 17.86
C GLY A 403 15.01 12.09 17.33
N ARG A 404 15.94 12.27 16.38
CA ARG A 404 16.31 13.57 15.79
C ARG A 404 16.67 14.62 16.84
N LYS A 405 17.30 14.20 17.93
CA LYS A 405 17.74 15.05 19.05
C LYS A 405 16.61 15.82 19.75
N THR A 406 15.38 15.31 19.65
CA THR A 406 14.23 15.91 20.33
C THR A 406 14.23 15.62 21.83
N LYS A 407 13.49 16.42 22.59
CA LYS A 407 13.31 16.22 24.02
C LYS A 407 12.52 14.94 24.29
N SER A 408 13.17 13.97 24.95
CA SER A 408 12.54 12.70 25.31
C SER A 408 11.70 12.78 26.59
N GLY A 409 10.63 11.99 26.62
CA GLY A 409 9.79 11.76 27.79
C GLY A 409 9.46 10.27 27.93
N LEU A 410 9.34 9.83 29.17
CA LEU A 410 8.88 8.48 29.55
C LEU A 410 7.48 8.60 30.10
N TYR A 411 6.55 7.82 29.55
CA TYR A 411 5.14 7.86 29.90
C TYR A 411 4.65 6.49 30.36
N ARG A 412 3.63 6.49 31.21
CA ARG A 412 2.91 5.28 31.62
C ARG A 412 1.42 5.41 31.31
N VAL A 413 0.84 4.33 30.77
CA VAL A 413 -0.58 4.21 30.45
C VAL A 413 -1.20 3.07 31.24
N ARG A 414 -2.30 3.35 31.93
CA ARG A 414 -3.05 2.39 32.76
C ARG A 414 -4.54 2.43 32.44
N PHE A 415 -5.19 1.28 32.49
CA PHE A 415 -6.65 1.22 32.45
C PHE A 415 -7.21 1.52 33.85
N VAL A 416 -8.17 2.43 33.94
CA VAL A 416 -8.84 2.85 35.19
C VAL A 416 -10.37 2.79 35.09
N GLY A 417 -10.89 2.26 33.98
CA GLY A 417 -12.33 2.06 33.78
C GLY A 417 -12.91 0.99 34.71
N GLY A 418 -14.23 1.05 34.94
CA GLY A 418 -14.93 0.05 35.75
C GLY A 418 -15.07 -1.30 35.02
N ALA A 419 -15.00 -2.40 35.78
CA ALA A 419 -15.04 -3.78 35.28
C ALA A 419 -16.25 -4.13 34.37
N SER A 420 -17.34 -3.36 34.42
CA SER A 420 -18.58 -3.63 33.68
C SER A 420 -18.48 -3.46 32.14
N GLN A 421 -17.36 -2.95 31.61
CA GLN A 421 -17.10 -2.91 30.16
C GLN A 421 -16.36 -4.16 29.64
N ASP A 422 -15.69 -4.93 30.50
CA ASP A 422 -14.95 -6.15 30.12
C ASP A 422 -15.89 -7.34 29.82
N ASP A 423 -17.01 -7.47 30.54
CA ASP A 423 -17.92 -8.63 30.45
C ASP A 423 -18.67 -8.76 29.11
N ARG A 424 -18.85 -7.66 28.36
CA ARG A 424 -19.55 -7.71 27.05
C ARG A 424 -18.66 -8.20 25.91
N ALA A 425 -17.34 -8.13 26.07
CA ALA A 425 -16.38 -8.63 25.09
C ALA A 425 -16.12 -10.15 25.25
N GLU A 426 -16.23 -10.68 26.47
CA GLU A 426 -16.08 -12.12 26.76
C GLU A 426 -17.23 -12.96 26.18
N ALA A 427 -18.44 -12.40 26.06
CA ALA A 427 -19.59 -13.10 25.44
C ALA A 427 -19.42 -13.40 23.94
N THR A 428 -18.49 -12.74 23.26
CA THR A 428 -18.13 -13.02 21.84
C THR A 428 -17.09 -14.13 21.69
N ALA A 429 -16.46 -14.58 22.77
CA ALA A 429 -15.34 -15.53 22.73
C ALA A 429 -15.74 -16.99 22.43
N GLU A 430 -17.02 -17.37 22.59
CA GLU A 430 -17.50 -18.73 22.28
C GLU A 430 -17.70 -18.95 20.77
N ALA A 431 -17.99 -17.91 19.99
CA ALA A 431 -18.19 -18.00 18.55
C ALA A 431 -16.86 -18.14 17.76
N ASP A 432 -15.72 -17.71 18.32
CA ASP A 432 -14.39 -17.72 17.67
C ASP A 432 -13.61 -19.04 17.85
N GLN A 433 -14.02 -19.95 18.74
CA GLN A 433 -13.19 -21.12 19.11
C GLN A 433 -12.95 -22.13 17.97
N ALA A 434 -13.95 -22.34 17.10
CA ALA A 434 -13.85 -23.28 15.98
C ALA A 434 -13.00 -22.72 14.82
N GLY A 435 -13.15 -21.42 14.52
CA GLY A 435 -12.32 -20.72 13.54
C GLY A 435 -10.86 -20.64 13.99
N ASP A 436 -10.63 -20.38 15.27
CA ASP A 436 -9.30 -20.40 15.88
C ASP A 436 -8.68 -21.80 15.83
N ALA A 437 -9.46 -22.88 15.98
CA ALA A 437 -8.96 -24.25 15.88
C ALA A 437 -8.50 -24.61 14.46
N ALA A 438 -9.29 -24.27 13.44
CA ALA A 438 -8.92 -24.50 12.05
C ALA A 438 -7.66 -23.69 11.66
N ALA A 439 -7.58 -22.43 12.10
CA ALA A 439 -6.41 -21.59 11.87
C ALA A 439 -5.16 -22.14 12.56
N ARG A 440 -5.28 -22.68 13.79
CA ARG A 440 -4.17 -23.38 14.47
C ARG A 440 -3.68 -24.60 13.69
N GLN A 441 -4.58 -25.44 13.17
CA GLN A 441 -4.21 -26.59 12.35
C GLN A 441 -3.51 -26.16 11.06
N ALA A 442 -4.02 -25.12 10.40
CA ALA A 442 -3.40 -24.56 9.20
C ALA A 442 -1.98 -24.03 9.47
N ARG A 443 -1.77 -23.30 10.58
CA ARG A 443 -0.44 -22.87 11.04
C ARG A 443 0.50 -24.05 11.30
N GLN A 444 0.01 -25.12 11.91
CA GLN A 444 0.81 -26.34 12.14
C GLN A 444 1.25 -26.99 10.83
N LEU A 445 0.35 -27.08 9.84
CA LEU A 445 0.69 -27.58 8.50
C LEU A 445 1.73 -26.67 7.82
N ARG A 446 1.54 -25.35 7.86
CA ARG A 446 2.51 -24.38 7.32
C ARG A 446 3.89 -24.56 7.94
N ARG A 447 4.00 -24.60 9.28
CA ARG A 447 5.26 -24.81 10.00
C ARG A 447 5.90 -26.17 9.67
N ARG A 448 5.09 -27.21 9.45
CA ARG A 448 5.59 -28.52 8.99
C ARG A 448 6.21 -28.41 7.60
N LEU A 449 5.55 -27.73 6.65
CA LEU A 449 6.09 -27.50 5.31
C LEU A 449 7.36 -26.64 5.34
N GLU A 450 7.39 -25.57 6.15
CA GLU A 450 8.58 -24.73 6.35
C GLU A 450 9.79 -25.54 6.87
N SER A 451 9.55 -26.58 7.68
CA SER A 451 10.62 -27.46 8.17
C SER A 451 11.22 -28.36 7.10
N LEU A 452 10.54 -28.57 5.97
CA LEU A 452 11.04 -29.40 4.85
C LEU A 452 12.10 -28.67 4.01
N CYS A 453 12.30 -27.37 4.21
CA CYS A 453 13.41 -26.62 3.61
C CYS A 453 14.77 -27.05 4.18
N GLU A 454 14.79 -27.72 5.34
CA GLU A 454 16.01 -28.28 5.94
C GLU A 454 16.07 -29.80 5.74
N GLY A 455 17.24 -30.29 5.31
CA GLY A 455 17.57 -31.71 5.24
C GLY A 455 17.79 -32.26 3.83
N ASP A 456 18.28 -33.50 3.76
CA ASP A 456 18.81 -34.09 2.52
C ASP A 456 17.85 -35.12 1.86
N ASP A 457 16.60 -35.21 2.33
CA ASP A 457 15.61 -36.19 1.85
C ASP A 457 14.59 -35.55 0.90
N ALA A 458 15.03 -35.37 -0.35
CA ALA A 458 14.22 -34.76 -1.41
C ALA A 458 12.95 -35.57 -1.73
N GLU A 459 13.00 -36.90 -1.64
CA GLU A 459 11.84 -37.75 -1.92
C GLU A 459 10.73 -37.49 -0.89
N ARG A 460 11.08 -37.48 0.41
CA ARG A 460 10.13 -37.16 1.48
C ARG A 460 9.60 -35.74 1.36
N ALA A 461 10.48 -34.76 1.14
CA ALA A 461 10.08 -33.35 1.03
C ALA A 461 9.09 -33.15 -0.13
N LEU A 462 9.38 -33.71 -1.31
CA LEU A 462 8.48 -33.64 -2.47
C LEU A 462 7.19 -34.45 -2.27
N ALA A 463 7.22 -35.57 -1.55
CA ALA A 463 6.02 -36.35 -1.25
C ALA A 463 5.05 -35.59 -0.32
N GLU A 464 5.58 -34.87 0.66
CA GLU A 464 4.79 -34.09 1.62
C GLU A 464 4.35 -32.72 1.06
N ALA A 465 5.21 -32.01 0.34
CA ALA A 465 4.92 -30.65 -0.13
C ALA A 465 4.07 -30.61 -1.41
N TRP A 466 4.28 -31.53 -2.36
CA TRP A 466 3.61 -31.46 -3.67
C TRP A 466 2.08 -31.49 -3.61
N PRO A 467 1.42 -32.31 -2.77
CA PRO A 467 -0.04 -32.29 -2.65
C PRO A 467 -0.59 -30.92 -2.21
N GLU A 468 0.18 -30.20 -1.40
CA GLU A 468 -0.21 -28.91 -0.80
C GLU A 468 -0.06 -27.71 -1.75
N LEU A 469 0.53 -27.90 -2.94
CA LEU A 469 0.60 -26.88 -3.98
C LEU A 469 -0.80 -26.46 -4.49
N ASP A 470 -1.83 -27.29 -4.32
CA ASP A 470 -3.24 -26.94 -4.60
C ASP A 470 -4.05 -26.50 -3.36
N HIS A 471 -3.39 -26.24 -2.22
CA HIS A 471 -4.13 -25.88 -1.02
C HIS A 471 -4.94 -24.56 -1.24
N ALA A 472 -6.11 -24.42 -0.62
CA ALA A 472 -6.95 -23.22 -0.77
C ALA A 472 -6.32 -21.99 -0.11
N ASP A 473 -5.57 -22.21 0.97
CA ASP A 473 -4.82 -21.20 1.69
C ASP A 473 -3.51 -20.80 0.98
N PRO A 474 -3.32 -19.51 0.62
CA PRO A 474 -2.10 -19.04 -0.02
C PRO A 474 -0.82 -19.24 0.82
N TRP A 475 -0.91 -19.22 2.15
CA TRP A 475 0.26 -19.39 3.02
C TRP A 475 0.77 -20.83 3.01
N ILE A 476 -0.14 -21.81 2.94
CA ILE A 476 0.22 -23.22 2.82
C ILE A 476 0.79 -23.50 1.42
N ARG A 477 0.17 -22.96 0.36
CA ARG A 477 0.72 -23.07 -1.01
C ARG A 477 2.14 -22.51 -1.10
N TYR A 478 2.36 -21.35 -0.47
CA TYR A 478 3.67 -20.71 -0.42
C TYR A 478 4.71 -21.59 0.29
N ALA A 479 4.41 -22.05 1.50
CA ALA A 479 5.31 -22.91 2.26
C ALA A 479 5.61 -24.23 1.52
N ALA A 480 4.61 -24.82 0.86
CA ALA A 480 4.77 -25.99 0.01
C ALA A 480 5.69 -25.72 -1.19
N ARG A 481 5.47 -24.59 -1.89
CA ARG A 481 6.32 -24.19 -3.02
C ARG A 481 7.76 -23.96 -2.59
N ASN A 482 7.97 -23.21 -1.50
CA ASN A 482 9.31 -22.97 -0.97
C ASN A 482 10.01 -24.29 -0.60
N ALA A 483 9.31 -25.23 0.02
CA ALA A 483 9.85 -26.56 0.32
C ALA A 483 10.27 -27.33 -0.95
N VAL A 484 9.50 -27.24 -2.05
CA VAL A 484 9.87 -27.82 -3.36
C VAL A 484 11.10 -27.13 -3.95
N GLU A 485 11.15 -25.80 -3.90
CA GLU A 485 12.27 -25.00 -4.46
C GLU A 485 13.60 -25.23 -3.72
N HIS A 486 13.56 -25.68 -2.46
CA HIS A 486 14.73 -26.13 -1.70
C HIS A 486 15.26 -27.52 -2.11
N GLN A 487 14.53 -28.27 -2.95
CA GLN A 487 14.97 -29.57 -3.44
C GLN A 487 15.75 -29.45 -4.76
N PRO A 488 16.65 -30.40 -5.09
CA PRO A 488 17.34 -30.42 -6.38
C PRO A 488 16.36 -30.31 -7.56
N LEU A 489 16.58 -29.34 -8.46
CA LEU A 489 15.67 -29.03 -9.57
C LEU A 489 15.35 -30.25 -10.45
N ASP A 490 16.35 -31.10 -10.72
CA ASP A 490 16.18 -32.31 -11.53
C ASP A 490 15.23 -33.34 -10.90
N ALA A 491 14.97 -33.27 -9.58
CA ALA A 491 14.05 -34.17 -8.90
C ALA A 491 12.57 -33.82 -9.15
N TRP A 492 12.27 -32.61 -9.65
CA TRP A 492 10.88 -32.15 -9.78
C TRP A 492 10.57 -31.39 -11.07
N ARG A 493 11.54 -31.01 -11.90
CA ARG A 493 11.34 -30.29 -13.18
C ARG A 493 10.27 -30.96 -14.06
N GLU A 494 10.48 -32.24 -14.42
CA GLU A 494 9.53 -32.99 -15.26
C GLU A 494 8.17 -33.12 -14.58
N ARG A 495 8.16 -33.34 -13.26
CA ARG A 495 6.92 -33.44 -12.48
C ARG A 495 6.09 -32.16 -12.56
N ALA A 496 6.72 -30.99 -12.60
CA ALA A 496 6.03 -29.70 -12.76
C ALA A 496 5.41 -29.54 -14.15
N LEU A 497 6.13 -29.96 -15.20
CA LEU A 497 5.68 -29.90 -16.59
C LEU A 497 4.55 -30.90 -16.87
N ASP A 498 4.62 -32.10 -16.27
CA ASP A 498 3.64 -33.18 -16.43
C ASP A 498 2.41 -33.05 -15.51
N GLU A 499 2.39 -32.09 -14.59
CA GLU A 499 1.26 -31.92 -13.67
C GLU A 499 -0.01 -31.56 -14.45
N THR A 500 -1.06 -32.36 -14.22
CA THR A 500 -2.31 -32.31 -14.99
C THR A 500 -3.40 -31.54 -14.26
N HIS A 501 -3.32 -31.43 -12.93
CA HIS A 501 -4.28 -30.69 -12.14
C HIS A 501 -4.01 -29.17 -12.27
N PRO A 502 -4.84 -28.37 -12.96
CA PRO A 502 -4.47 -27.00 -13.36
C PRO A 502 -4.04 -26.11 -12.20
N ARG A 503 -4.77 -26.23 -11.08
CA ARG A 503 -4.51 -25.45 -9.88
C ARG A 503 -3.16 -25.78 -9.22
N ARG A 504 -2.71 -27.04 -9.30
CA ARG A 504 -1.40 -27.48 -8.78
C ARG A 504 -0.29 -27.17 -9.78
N ALA A 505 -0.56 -27.42 -11.06
CA ALA A 505 0.35 -27.17 -12.16
C ALA A 505 0.84 -25.73 -12.13
N VAL A 506 -0.06 -24.74 -12.04
CA VAL A 506 0.36 -23.32 -12.01
C VAL A 506 1.28 -23.00 -10.85
N ALA A 507 1.06 -23.56 -9.66
CA ALA A 507 1.95 -23.35 -8.50
C ALA A 507 3.33 -24.01 -8.69
N ALA A 508 3.39 -25.18 -9.33
CA ALA A 508 4.65 -25.85 -9.68
C ALA A 508 5.39 -25.12 -10.82
N LEU A 509 4.67 -24.66 -11.84
CA LEU A 509 5.23 -23.87 -12.94
C LEU A 509 5.77 -22.51 -12.46
N LEU A 510 5.13 -21.92 -11.44
CA LEU A 510 5.63 -20.72 -10.79
C LEU A 510 7.00 -20.95 -10.11
N ALA A 511 7.20 -22.12 -9.48
CA ALA A 511 8.50 -22.51 -8.97
C ALA A 511 9.51 -22.69 -10.12
N LEU A 512 9.07 -23.32 -11.22
CA LEU A 512 9.94 -23.61 -12.37
C LEU A 512 10.45 -22.35 -13.07
N VAL A 513 9.62 -21.34 -13.31
CA VAL A 513 10.06 -20.09 -13.99
C VAL A 513 11.02 -19.21 -13.18
N ARG A 514 11.30 -19.59 -11.93
CA ARG A 514 12.33 -18.97 -11.08
C ARG A 514 13.70 -19.60 -11.32
N SER A 515 13.76 -20.79 -11.92
CA SER A 515 14.99 -21.36 -12.46
C SER A 515 15.68 -20.37 -13.42
N PRO A 516 17.03 -20.29 -13.42
CA PRO A 516 17.77 -19.45 -14.37
C PRO A 516 17.70 -19.94 -15.82
N GLU A 517 17.20 -21.15 -16.08
CA GLU A 517 17.27 -21.81 -17.38
C GLU A 517 16.19 -21.29 -18.35
N ALA A 518 16.61 -20.69 -19.47
CA ALA A 518 15.68 -20.09 -20.45
C ALA A 518 14.68 -21.10 -21.04
N ASP A 519 15.07 -22.37 -21.17
CA ASP A 519 14.19 -23.44 -21.66
C ASP A 519 13.06 -23.75 -20.66
N ASP A 520 13.32 -23.67 -19.35
CA ASP A 520 12.32 -23.87 -18.31
C ASP A 520 11.21 -22.80 -18.40
N LEU A 521 11.57 -21.54 -18.71
CA LEU A 521 10.62 -20.43 -18.89
C LEU A 521 9.67 -20.68 -20.06
N VAL A 522 10.22 -21.08 -21.21
CA VAL A 522 9.44 -21.33 -22.44
C VAL A 522 8.55 -22.57 -22.27
N ALA A 523 9.09 -23.63 -21.65
CA ALA A 523 8.33 -24.85 -21.36
C ALA A 523 7.16 -24.57 -20.41
N ALA A 524 7.39 -23.82 -19.34
CA ALA A 524 6.34 -23.47 -18.38
C ALA A 524 5.22 -22.63 -19.00
N ALA A 525 5.54 -21.61 -19.79
CA ALA A 525 4.52 -20.82 -20.49
C ALA A 525 3.77 -21.63 -21.55
N SER A 526 4.44 -22.56 -22.24
CA SER A 526 3.78 -23.51 -23.14
C SER A 526 2.81 -24.40 -22.40
N ARG A 527 3.19 -24.87 -21.20
CA ARG A 527 2.30 -25.65 -20.35
C ARG A 527 1.09 -24.85 -19.89
N VAL A 528 1.25 -23.58 -19.49
CA VAL A 528 0.11 -22.69 -19.15
C VAL A 528 -0.89 -22.59 -20.32
N ALA A 529 -0.42 -22.56 -21.57
CA ALA A 529 -1.28 -22.49 -22.75
C ALA A 529 -2.18 -23.73 -22.93
N GLU A 530 -1.80 -24.87 -22.33
CA GLU A 530 -2.54 -26.13 -22.38
C GLU A 530 -3.54 -26.28 -21.23
N LEU A 531 -3.32 -25.59 -20.11
CA LEU A 531 -4.16 -25.66 -18.92
C LEU A 531 -5.56 -25.06 -19.13
N ASN A 532 -6.53 -25.56 -18.38
CA ASN A 532 -7.85 -24.96 -18.29
C ASN A 532 -7.83 -23.74 -17.34
N LEU A 533 -7.54 -22.55 -17.90
CA LEU A 533 -7.45 -21.32 -17.11
C LEU A 533 -8.78 -20.91 -16.46
N PHE A 534 -9.92 -21.41 -16.95
CA PHE A 534 -11.25 -21.08 -16.42
C PHE A 534 -11.58 -21.83 -15.12
N GLU A 535 -10.75 -22.79 -14.70
CA GLU A 535 -10.86 -23.48 -13.41
C GLU A 535 -10.01 -22.83 -12.30
N LEU A 536 -9.23 -21.80 -12.65
CA LEU A 536 -8.34 -21.12 -11.72
C LEU A 536 -9.10 -20.00 -10.99
N ASP A 537 -8.90 -19.94 -9.67
CA ASP A 537 -9.23 -18.75 -8.89
C ASP A 537 -8.31 -17.57 -9.23
N GLU A 538 -8.67 -16.38 -8.77
CA GLU A 538 -8.00 -15.14 -9.15
C GLU A 538 -6.51 -15.13 -8.78
N ASP A 539 -6.15 -15.70 -7.63
CA ASP A 539 -4.74 -15.80 -7.20
C ASP A 539 -3.94 -16.71 -8.13
N ARG A 540 -4.53 -17.83 -8.56
CA ARG A 540 -3.87 -18.74 -9.52
C ARG A 540 -3.84 -18.16 -10.93
N LEU A 541 -4.83 -17.37 -11.33
CA LEU A 541 -4.78 -16.61 -12.58
C LEU A 541 -3.62 -15.62 -12.57
N GLU A 542 -3.39 -14.92 -11.46
CA GLU A 542 -2.22 -14.05 -11.31
C GLU A 542 -0.91 -14.83 -11.45
N MET A 543 -0.76 -15.97 -10.77
CA MET A 543 0.40 -16.84 -10.93
C MET A 543 0.61 -17.27 -12.39
N ALA A 544 -0.45 -17.66 -13.09
CA ALA A 544 -0.39 -18.05 -14.50
C ALA A 544 0.03 -16.88 -15.41
N THR A 545 -0.48 -15.67 -15.17
CA THR A 545 -0.03 -14.48 -15.92
C THR A 545 1.46 -14.21 -15.72
N TYR A 546 1.98 -14.43 -14.52
CA TYR A 546 3.39 -14.21 -14.24
C TYR A 546 4.32 -15.21 -14.90
N VAL A 547 3.96 -16.49 -14.88
CA VAL A 547 4.69 -17.52 -15.64
C VAL A 547 4.87 -17.09 -17.11
N VAL A 548 3.81 -16.53 -17.70
CA VAL A 548 3.85 -16.05 -19.09
C VAL A 548 4.64 -14.76 -19.26
N GLU A 549 4.51 -13.79 -18.35
CA GLU A 549 5.32 -12.57 -18.39
C GLU A 549 6.82 -12.86 -18.29
N ARG A 550 7.22 -13.81 -17.43
CA ARG A 550 8.62 -14.25 -17.32
C ARG A 550 9.14 -14.80 -18.63
N ALA A 551 8.36 -15.65 -19.30
CA ALA A 551 8.75 -16.19 -20.59
C ALA A 551 8.79 -15.12 -21.70
N LEU A 552 7.92 -14.10 -21.64
CA LEU A 552 7.94 -12.97 -22.58
C LEU A 552 9.14 -12.04 -22.37
N ALA A 553 9.63 -11.91 -21.14
CA ALA A 553 10.81 -11.13 -20.81
C ALA A 553 12.13 -11.83 -21.21
N GLY A 554 12.11 -13.16 -21.36
CA GLY A 554 13.28 -13.94 -21.77
C GLY A 554 13.67 -13.77 -23.23
N GLU A 555 14.96 -13.93 -23.54
CA GLU A 555 15.51 -13.74 -24.90
C GLU A 555 15.00 -14.77 -25.92
N ALA A 556 14.63 -15.98 -25.46
CA ALA A 556 14.16 -17.06 -26.32
C ALA A 556 12.80 -16.76 -26.98
N GLY A 557 11.95 -15.99 -26.28
CA GLY A 557 10.58 -15.69 -26.71
C GLY A 557 9.67 -16.94 -26.76
N LEU A 558 8.39 -16.70 -27.02
CA LEU A 558 7.39 -17.78 -27.15
C LEU A 558 7.18 -18.21 -28.59
N GLN A 559 6.91 -19.50 -28.79
CA GLN A 559 6.48 -20.01 -30.09
C GLN A 559 5.18 -19.32 -30.54
N PRO A 560 5.00 -19.01 -31.85
CA PRO A 560 3.81 -18.30 -32.33
C PRO A 560 2.48 -19.00 -31.99
N SER A 561 2.47 -20.34 -31.98
CA SER A 561 1.31 -21.14 -31.58
C SER A 561 0.96 -20.95 -30.10
N THR A 562 1.96 -21.02 -29.21
CA THR A 562 1.83 -20.76 -27.78
C THR A 562 1.33 -19.33 -27.53
N ASN A 563 1.93 -18.35 -28.21
CA ASN A 563 1.54 -16.94 -28.10
C ASN A 563 0.06 -16.74 -28.48
N THR A 564 -0.37 -17.32 -29.61
CA THR A 564 -1.76 -17.23 -30.08
C THR A 564 -2.73 -17.89 -29.09
N ALA A 565 -2.40 -19.07 -28.58
CA ALA A 565 -3.22 -19.80 -27.63
C ALA A 565 -3.39 -19.03 -26.30
N LEU A 566 -2.30 -18.47 -25.78
CA LEU A 566 -2.33 -17.64 -24.56
C LEU A 566 -3.14 -16.36 -24.78
N ALA A 567 -2.95 -15.67 -25.90
CA ALA A 567 -3.68 -14.45 -26.24
C ALA A 567 -5.20 -14.70 -26.30
N GLU A 568 -5.61 -15.81 -26.93
CA GLU A 568 -7.02 -16.19 -27.01
C GLU A 568 -7.60 -16.50 -25.63
N ARG A 569 -6.90 -17.30 -24.82
CA ARG A 569 -7.40 -17.75 -23.50
C ARG A 569 -7.48 -16.61 -22.50
N PHE A 570 -6.41 -15.84 -22.33
CA PHE A 570 -6.44 -14.66 -21.45
C PHE A 570 -7.35 -13.56 -22.00
N GLY A 571 -7.48 -13.44 -23.32
CA GLY A 571 -8.37 -12.47 -23.96
C GLY A 571 -9.85 -12.69 -23.62
N ARG A 572 -10.26 -13.93 -23.32
CA ARG A 572 -11.60 -14.27 -22.83
C ARG A 572 -11.82 -13.92 -21.35
N LEU A 573 -10.75 -13.74 -20.57
CA LEU A 573 -10.77 -13.36 -19.15
C LEU A 573 -10.63 -11.86 -18.93
N PHE A 574 -10.16 -11.12 -19.93
CA PHE A 574 -10.09 -9.66 -19.92
C PHE A 574 -11.44 -9.06 -20.38
N PRO A 575 -11.79 -7.80 -20.08
CA PRO A 575 -11.58 -7.29 -18.74
C PRO A 575 -12.21 -8.24 -17.70
N HIS A 576 -11.51 -8.45 -16.59
CA HIS A 576 -11.97 -9.19 -15.43
C HIS A 576 -12.78 -8.27 -14.49
N ALA A 577 -13.55 -8.86 -13.58
CA ALA A 577 -14.26 -8.11 -12.53
C ALA A 577 -13.29 -7.44 -11.54
N GLU A 578 -12.16 -8.10 -11.27
CA GLU A 578 -11.12 -7.62 -10.36
C GLU A 578 -10.12 -6.69 -11.05
N ALA A 579 -9.94 -5.47 -10.52
CA ALA A 579 -9.01 -4.47 -11.05
C ALA A 579 -7.55 -4.97 -11.06
N ARG A 580 -7.11 -5.69 -10.01
CA ARG A 580 -5.76 -6.28 -9.92
C ARG A 580 -5.46 -7.21 -11.09
N LEU A 581 -6.40 -8.07 -11.46
CA LEU A 581 -6.27 -8.98 -12.60
C LEU A 581 -6.26 -8.23 -13.93
N ASN A 582 -7.04 -7.15 -14.06
CA ASN A 582 -6.99 -6.31 -15.25
C ASN A 582 -5.61 -5.68 -15.48
N ARG A 583 -4.92 -5.26 -14.41
CA ARG A 583 -3.55 -4.74 -14.53
C ARG A 583 -2.61 -5.81 -15.12
N ARG A 584 -2.68 -7.04 -14.62
CA ARG A 584 -1.89 -8.20 -15.09
C ARG A 584 -2.23 -8.59 -16.52
N LEU A 585 -3.52 -8.83 -16.80
CA LEU A 585 -4.01 -9.24 -18.12
C LEU A 585 -3.68 -8.19 -19.19
N SER A 586 -3.77 -6.89 -18.88
CA SER A 586 -3.38 -5.84 -19.83
C SER A 586 -1.90 -5.92 -20.20
N SER A 587 -0.99 -6.10 -19.23
CA SER A 587 0.44 -6.29 -19.49
C SER A 587 0.71 -7.51 -20.36
N VAL A 588 0.16 -8.66 -19.98
CA VAL A 588 0.37 -9.94 -20.67
C VAL A 588 -0.18 -9.88 -22.09
N LEU A 589 -1.43 -9.44 -22.28
CA LEU A 589 -2.08 -9.42 -23.59
C LEU A 589 -1.41 -8.44 -24.57
N ILE A 590 -0.88 -7.32 -24.07
CA ILE A 590 -0.07 -6.40 -24.87
C ILE A 590 1.26 -7.06 -25.26
N GLY A 591 1.94 -7.72 -24.32
CA GLY A 591 3.17 -8.49 -24.61
C GLY A 591 2.96 -9.63 -25.61
N LEU A 592 1.83 -10.33 -25.52
CA LEU A 592 1.40 -11.37 -26.46
C LEU A 592 0.92 -10.82 -27.82
N LYS A 593 0.76 -9.49 -27.95
CA LYS A 593 0.23 -8.80 -29.13
C LYS A 593 -1.18 -9.24 -29.51
N SER A 594 -2.08 -9.38 -28.52
CA SER A 594 -3.49 -9.72 -28.77
C SER A 594 -4.19 -8.65 -29.63
N PRO A 595 -5.00 -9.02 -30.65
CA PRO A 595 -5.60 -8.09 -31.63
C PRO A 595 -6.50 -6.97 -31.11
N ASP A 596 -6.91 -6.98 -29.85
CA ASP A 596 -7.85 -6.03 -29.23
C ASP A 596 -7.34 -5.44 -27.89
N ALA A 597 -6.16 -5.85 -27.42
CA ALA A 597 -5.66 -5.52 -26.09
C ALA A 597 -5.49 -4.01 -25.89
N ILE A 598 -5.00 -3.30 -26.91
CA ILE A 598 -4.83 -1.84 -26.87
C ILE A 598 -6.19 -1.16 -26.65
N GLU A 599 -7.20 -1.53 -27.42
CA GLU A 599 -8.52 -0.90 -27.35
C GLU A 599 -9.19 -1.15 -26.00
N ARG A 600 -9.13 -2.40 -25.51
CA ARG A 600 -9.74 -2.78 -24.23
C ARG A 600 -9.03 -2.16 -23.04
N THR A 601 -7.70 -2.02 -23.10
CA THR A 601 -6.92 -1.30 -22.08
C THR A 601 -7.23 0.19 -22.08
N LEU A 602 -7.40 0.82 -23.26
CA LEU A 602 -7.84 2.21 -23.37
C LEU A 602 -9.26 2.43 -22.87
N GLN A 603 -10.13 1.43 -22.97
CA GLN A 603 -11.47 1.48 -22.37
C GLN A 603 -11.39 1.50 -20.85
N LEU A 604 -10.61 0.58 -20.24
CA LEU A 604 -10.36 0.57 -18.79
C LEU A 604 -9.75 1.89 -18.29
N LEU A 605 -8.75 2.43 -19.01
CA LEU A 605 -8.13 3.73 -18.73
C LEU A 605 -9.15 4.88 -18.72
N ALA A 606 -10.16 4.81 -19.59
CA ALA A 606 -11.17 5.86 -19.70
C ALA A 606 -12.28 5.74 -18.65
N THR A 607 -12.52 4.54 -18.10
CA THR A 607 -13.63 4.28 -17.17
C THR A 607 -13.20 4.29 -15.70
N THR A 608 -11.95 3.96 -15.40
CA THR A 608 -11.44 3.99 -14.01
C THR A 608 -11.22 5.43 -13.53
N ASP A 609 -11.59 5.69 -12.28
CA ASP A 609 -11.28 6.92 -11.53
C ASP A 609 -10.10 6.74 -10.57
N ASP A 610 -9.60 5.51 -10.43
CA ASP A 610 -8.41 5.21 -9.64
C ASP A 610 -7.14 5.66 -10.38
N GLN A 611 -6.41 6.58 -9.76
CA GLN A 611 -5.16 7.11 -10.30
C GLN A 611 -4.14 6.01 -10.59
N THR A 612 -4.06 5.00 -9.72
CA THR A 612 -3.06 3.94 -9.85
C THR A 612 -3.37 3.03 -11.03
N ASP A 613 -4.63 2.71 -11.31
CA ASP A 613 -5.06 2.03 -12.53
C ASP A 613 -4.72 2.87 -13.76
N GLN A 614 -5.05 4.17 -13.75
CA GLN A 614 -4.79 5.05 -14.89
C GLN A 614 -3.30 5.11 -15.23
N MET A 615 -2.45 5.26 -14.20
CA MET A 615 -0.99 5.24 -14.36
C MET A 615 -0.49 3.90 -14.89
N HIS A 616 -1.01 2.79 -14.38
CA HIS A 616 -0.64 1.45 -14.84
C HIS A 616 -0.95 1.24 -16.33
N TYR A 617 -2.18 1.54 -16.75
CA TYR A 617 -2.57 1.37 -18.15
C TYR A 617 -1.81 2.33 -19.08
N LEU A 618 -1.54 3.57 -18.64
CA LEU A 618 -0.66 4.47 -19.40
C LEU A 618 0.75 3.87 -19.53
N PHE A 619 1.28 3.28 -18.46
CA PHE A 619 2.60 2.65 -18.45
C PHE A 619 2.65 1.49 -19.44
N VAL A 620 1.72 0.53 -19.36
CA VAL A 620 1.69 -0.64 -20.26
C VAL A 620 1.56 -0.22 -21.73
N LEU A 621 0.77 0.81 -22.01
CA LEU A 621 0.51 1.28 -23.37
C LEU A 621 1.62 2.21 -23.94
N ARG A 622 2.59 2.65 -23.13
CA ARG A 622 3.54 3.72 -23.49
C ARG A 622 4.41 3.40 -24.70
N GLU A 623 4.68 2.12 -24.95
CA GLU A 623 5.55 1.66 -26.04
C GLU A 623 4.78 1.11 -27.26
N CYS A 624 3.43 1.08 -27.21
CA CYS A 624 2.59 0.54 -28.29
C CYS A 624 2.63 1.46 -29.53
N ARG A 625 3.26 0.99 -30.61
CA ARG A 625 3.39 1.75 -31.87
C ARG A 625 2.16 1.62 -32.78
N GLU A 626 1.35 0.59 -32.55
CA GLU A 626 0.21 0.21 -33.39
C GLU A 626 -1.05 1.05 -33.16
N MET A 627 -1.03 1.99 -32.19
CA MET A 627 -2.18 2.85 -31.93
C MET A 627 -2.57 3.70 -33.13
N ASN A 628 -3.87 3.74 -33.45
CA ASN A 628 -4.43 4.68 -34.42
C ASN A 628 -4.56 6.11 -33.84
N ALA A 629 -4.93 7.08 -34.68
CA ALA A 629 -5.01 8.48 -34.28
C ALA A 629 -6.02 8.75 -33.12
N GLU A 630 -7.16 8.06 -33.11
CA GLU A 630 -8.16 8.19 -32.04
C GLU A 630 -7.65 7.62 -30.72
N GLN A 631 -6.99 6.45 -30.77
CA GLN A 631 -6.37 5.81 -29.62
C GLN A 631 -5.25 6.68 -29.03
N ARG A 632 -4.41 7.29 -29.88
CA ARG A 632 -3.37 8.24 -29.46
C ARG A 632 -3.95 9.47 -28.79
N ALA A 633 -5.04 10.03 -29.33
CA ALA A 633 -5.71 11.18 -28.72
C ALA A 633 -6.26 10.85 -27.32
N ARG A 634 -6.86 9.66 -27.13
CA ARG A 634 -7.35 9.19 -25.81
C ARG A 634 -6.20 8.99 -24.81
N TYR A 635 -5.10 8.39 -25.25
CA TYR A 635 -3.89 8.22 -24.44
C TYR A 635 -3.32 9.58 -24.02
N ALA A 636 -3.08 10.47 -24.98
CA ALA A 636 -2.50 11.80 -24.75
C ALA A 636 -3.34 12.67 -23.82
N ALA A 637 -4.67 12.62 -23.98
CA ALA A 637 -5.59 13.31 -23.10
C ALA A 637 -5.38 12.88 -21.65
N THR A 638 -5.29 11.58 -21.38
CA THR A 638 -5.08 11.06 -20.01
C THR A 638 -3.68 11.34 -19.50
N LEU A 639 -2.65 11.18 -20.33
CA LEU A 639 -1.26 11.50 -19.99
C LEU A 639 -1.10 12.97 -19.55
N GLY A 640 -1.75 13.91 -20.24
CA GLY A 640 -1.73 15.33 -19.87
C GLY A 640 -2.34 15.63 -18.49
N ARG A 641 -3.22 14.75 -17.97
CA ARG A 641 -3.85 14.91 -16.65
C ARG A 641 -2.93 14.50 -15.51
N MET A 642 -1.91 13.67 -15.76
CA MET A 642 -1.04 13.15 -14.72
C MET A 642 -0.39 14.24 -13.87
N ARG A 643 -0.19 15.46 -14.40
CA ARG A 643 0.34 16.60 -13.64
C ARG A 643 -0.44 16.91 -12.35
N GLN A 644 -1.69 16.48 -12.26
CA GLN A 644 -2.58 16.71 -11.11
C GLN A 644 -2.57 15.56 -10.11
N TYR A 645 -1.87 14.47 -10.44
CA TYR A 645 -1.80 13.29 -9.60
C TYR A 645 -1.02 13.61 -8.34
N GLN A 646 -1.59 13.24 -7.19
CA GLN A 646 -0.88 13.33 -5.92
C GLN A 646 0.18 12.24 -5.88
N GLY A 647 1.36 12.55 -5.34
CA GLY A 647 2.35 11.51 -5.15
C GLY A 647 3.54 11.88 -4.27
N GLY A 648 4.51 10.98 -4.25
CA GLY A 648 5.79 11.19 -3.61
C GLY A 648 6.76 11.97 -4.50
N GLU A 649 7.98 12.19 -4.00
CA GLU A 649 9.05 12.90 -4.72
C GLU A 649 9.40 12.27 -6.08
N GLY A 650 9.14 10.97 -6.28
CA GLY A 650 9.38 10.27 -7.54
C GLY A 650 8.37 10.57 -8.64
N MET A 651 7.17 11.02 -8.28
CA MET A 651 6.04 11.19 -9.20
C MET A 651 6.37 12.09 -10.40
N PRO A 652 6.97 13.30 -10.23
CA PRO A 652 7.30 14.16 -11.38
C PRO A 652 8.32 13.52 -12.33
N LYS A 653 9.25 12.70 -11.81
CA LYS A 653 10.23 11.99 -12.63
C LYS A 653 9.56 10.91 -13.45
N PHE A 654 8.67 10.12 -12.84
CA PHE A 654 7.91 9.08 -13.53
C PHE A 654 7.05 9.65 -14.66
N GLN A 655 6.31 10.73 -14.40
CA GLN A 655 5.47 11.39 -15.40
C GLN A 655 6.28 11.85 -16.63
N ARG A 656 7.43 12.48 -16.40
CA ARG A 656 8.34 12.88 -17.49
C ARG A 656 8.85 11.67 -18.28
N GLN A 657 9.21 10.59 -17.60
CA GLN A 657 9.66 9.37 -18.26
C GLN A 657 8.57 8.79 -19.15
N LEU A 658 7.36 8.63 -18.62
CA LEU A 658 6.21 8.11 -19.35
C LEU A 658 5.89 8.93 -20.60
N GLN A 659 5.91 10.26 -20.47
CA GLN A 659 5.73 11.17 -21.60
C GLN A 659 6.84 11.00 -22.65
N ASN A 660 8.10 10.88 -22.22
CA ASN A 660 9.22 10.71 -23.13
C ASN A 660 9.15 9.37 -23.89
N ASP A 661 8.83 8.29 -23.20
CA ASP A 661 8.68 6.95 -23.79
C ASP A 661 7.61 6.95 -24.88
N TRP A 662 6.43 7.50 -24.55
CA TRP A 662 5.34 7.57 -25.51
C TRP A 662 5.67 8.48 -26.70
N LEU A 663 6.24 9.67 -26.47
CA LEU A 663 6.66 10.56 -27.56
C LEU A 663 7.73 9.92 -28.47
N ALA A 664 8.54 8.99 -27.97
CA ALA A 664 9.51 8.24 -28.77
C ALA A 664 8.88 7.19 -29.70
N THR A 665 7.60 6.84 -29.50
CA THR A 665 6.84 5.99 -30.43
C THR A 665 6.35 6.77 -31.67
N LEU A 666 6.24 8.10 -31.56
CA LEU A 666 5.70 9.00 -32.58
C LEU A 666 6.81 9.58 -33.48
N THR A 667 6.41 10.05 -34.67
CA THR A 667 7.35 10.61 -35.68
C THR A 667 6.84 11.94 -36.24
N GLY A 668 7.78 12.77 -36.74
CA GLY A 668 7.47 14.00 -37.48
C GLY A 668 6.58 15.00 -36.74
N ASP A 669 5.65 15.59 -37.48
CA ASP A 669 4.75 16.65 -37.03
C ASP A 669 3.83 16.22 -35.89
N GLU A 670 3.45 14.93 -35.85
CA GLU A 670 2.60 14.40 -34.79
C GLU A 670 3.31 14.44 -33.43
N ARG A 671 4.60 14.06 -33.39
CA ARG A 671 5.40 14.17 -32.16
C ARG A 671 5.50 15.62 -31.70
N ALA A 672 5.75 16.56 -32.62
CA ALA A 672 5.85 17.98 -32.31
C ALA A 672 4.52 18.55 -31.76
N ARG A 673 3.39 18.16 -32.36
CA ARG A 673 2.04 18.52 -31.89
C ARG A 673 1.82 18.09 -30.45
N TRP A 674 1.98 16.80 -30.16
CA TRP A 674 1.73 16.29 -28.81
C TRP A 674 2.73 16.79 -27.78
N GLN A 675 3.99 16.97 -28.15
CA GLN A 675 4.98 17.58 -27.27
C GLN A 675 4.56 19.00 -26.86
N THR A 676 4.08 19.80 -27.81
CA THR A 676 3.57 21.16 -27.54
C THR A 676 2.34 21.13 -26.64
N MET A 677 1.36 20.27 -26.95
CA MET A 677 0.13 20.16 -26.15
C MET A 677 0.39 19.69 -24.73
N LEU A 678 1.28 18.71 -24.55
CA LEU A 678 1.65 18.21 -23.23
C LEU A 678 2.54 19.20 -22.46
N ALA A 679 3.30 20.08 -23.12
CA ALA A 679 4.12 21.09 -22.44
C ALA A 679 3.33 22.33 -21.96
N ALA A 680 2.07 22.52 -22.38
CA ALA A 680 1.27 23.66 -21.94
C ALA A 680 1.02 23.60 -20.41
N GLU A 681 1.57 24.58 -19.68
CA GLU A 681 1.59 24.63 -18.21
C GLU A 681 0.32 25.25 -17.58
N GLU A 682 -0.55 25.90 -18.34
CA GLU A 682 -1.73 26.60 -17.80
C GLU A 682 -3.02 26.26 -18.56
N PRO A 683 -4.19 26.30 -17.90
CA PRO A 683 -5.44 26.34 -18.64
C PRO A 683 -5.42 27.58 -19.52
N ALA A 684 -5.79 27.44 -20.79
CA ALA A 684 -6.04 28.58 -21.66
C ALA A 684 -6.85 29.64 -20.88
N THR A 685 -6.46 30.91 -20.99
CA THR A 685 -7.16 32.03 -20.35
C THR A 685 -8.67 31.82 -20.46
N LEU A 686 -9.31 31.67 -19.31
CA LEU A 686 -10.74 31.34 -19.25
C LEU A 686 -11.48 32.43 -20.02
N PRO A 687 -12.32 32.08 -21.00
CA PRO A 687 -12.99 33.07 -21.82
C PRO A 687 -13.79 34.02 -20.91
N PRO A 688 -13.81 35.34 -21.22
CA PRO A 688 -14.63 36.28 -20.48
C PRO A 688 -16.09 35.82 -20.52
N ILE A 689 -16.73 35.78 -19.35
CA ILE A 689 -18.12 35.35 -19.22
C ILE A 689 -19.01 36.58 -19.37
N GLU A 690 -19.92 36.53 -20.33
CA GLU A 690 -21.00 37.51 -20.42
C GLU A 690 -22.16 37.09 -19.50
N PRO A 691 -22.63 37.96 -18.59
CA PRO A 691 -23.79 37.65 -17.76
C PRO A 691 -25.03 37.41 -18.62
N ARG A 692 -25.68 36.25 -18.44
CA ARG A 692 -26.93 35.91 -19.13
C ARG A 692 -28.11 35.98 -18.15
N PRO A 693 -29.27 36.52 -18.57
CA PRO A 693 -30.46 36.53 -17.72
C PRO A 693 -30.94 35.09 -17.45
N GLU A 694 -31.63 34.90 -16.32
CA GLU A 694 -32.31 33.64 -16.01
C GLU A 694 -33.40 33.37 -17.07
N VAL A 695 -33.32 32.19 -17.70
CA VAL A 695 -34.31 31.66 -18.64
C VAL A 695 -35.39 30.92 -17.87
N ARG A 696 -34.98 29.95 -17.02
CA ARG A 696 -35.89 29.09 -16.24
C ARG A 696 -35.14 28.37 -15.13
N LYS A 697 -35.78 28.16 -13.98
CA LYS A 697 -35.33 27.21 -12.95
C LYS A 697 -35.67 25.78 -13.38
N TRP A 698 -34.74 25.11 -14.03
CA TRP A 698 -34.94 23.77 -14.59
C TRP A 698 -35.05 22.71 -13.49
N GLN A 699 -35.95 21.74 -13.70
CA GLN A 699 -36.06 20.52 -12.89
C GLN A 699 -35.76 19.30 -13.76
N ALA A 700 -35.34 18.18 -13.16
CA ALA A 700 -35.03 16.96 -13.91
C ALA A 700 -36.22 16.52 -14.79
N ALA A 701 -37.45 16.61 -14.27
CA ALA A 701 -38.67 16.28 -14.99
C ALA A 701 -38.89 17.11 -16.29
N ASP A 702 -38.33 18.31 -16.37
CA ASP A 702 -38.48 19.18 -17.55
C ASP A 702 -37.60 18.74 -18.74
N LEU A 703 -36.55 17.95 -18.46
CA LEU A 703 -35.48 17.66 -19.41
C LEU A 703 -35.32 16.15 -19.66
N VAL A 704 -35.74 15.28 -18.74
CA VAL A 704 -35.60 13.81 -18.86
C VAL A 704 -36.24 13.28 -20.14
N GLY A 705 -37.42 13.79 -20.53
CA GLY A 705 -38.10 13.39 -21.76
C GLY A 705 -37.42 13.85 -23.06
N ALA A 706 -36.35 14.65 -22.96
CA ALA A 706 -35.58 15.19 -24.09
C ALA A 706 -34.20 14.56 -24.24
N LEU A 707 -33.80 13.68 -23.31
CA LEU A 707 -32.42 13.16 -23.24
C LEU A 707 -32.08 12.26 -24.44
N ASP A 708 -33.06 11.62 -25.07
CA ASP A 708 -32.82 10.82 -26.28
C ASP A 708 -32.40 11.70 -27.47
N ASP A 709 -32.78 12.98 -27.45
CA ASP A 709 -32.45 13.93 -28.50
C ASP A 709 -30.98 14.43 -28.42
N VAL A 710 -30.24 14.12 -27.35
CA VAL A 710 -28.82 14.49 -27.20
C VAL A 710 -27.98 13.83 -28.30
N SER A 711 -28.33 12.61 -28.73
CA SER A 711 -27.66 11.88 -29.82
C SER A 711 -27.98 12.39 -31.22
N GLN A 712 -28.91 13.34 -31.39
CA GLN A 712 -29.45 13.69 -32.70
C GLN A 712 -28.84 14.98 -33.27
N GLY A 713 -27.60 14.89 -33.75
CA GLY A 713 -27.00 15.96 -34.58
C GLY A 713 -26.89 17.33 -33.90
N ARG A 714 -26.61 17.34 -32.59
CA ARG A 714 -26.48 18.54 -31.74
C ARG A 714 -25.26 19.41 -32.09
N ASP A 715 -25.30 20.69 -31.75
CA ASP A 715 -24.21 21.64 -32.03
C ASP A 715 -23.16 21.62 -30.92
N LEU A 716 -22.10 20.84 -31.13
CA LEU A 716 -21.00 20.69 -30.16
C LEU A 716 -20.25 22.00 -29.90
N ARG A 717 -20.20 22.93 -30.87
CA ARG A 717 -19.54 24.23 -30.69
C ARG A 717 -20.39 25.12 -29.78
N ARG A 718 -21.71 25.13 -29.97
CA ARG A 718 -22.64 25.80 -29.06
C ARG A 718 -22.60 25.16 -27.67
N GLY A 719 -22.53 23.83 -27.58
CA GLY A 719 -22.33 23.11 -26.32
C GLY A 719 -21.06 23.53 -25.56
N GLN A 720 -19.93 23.67 -26.26
CA GLN A 720 -18.69 24.19 -25.67
C GLN A 720 -18.84 25.63 -25.15
N GLN A 721 -19.58 26.49 -25.87
CA GLN A 721 -19.88 27.84 -25.39
C GLN A 721 -20.75 27.80 -24.13
N MET A 722 -21.73 26.89 -24.06
CA MET A 722 -22.59 26.73 -22.88
C MET A 722 -21.82 26.19 -21.68
N PHE A 723 -20.80 25.36 -21.89
CA PHE A 723 -19.90 24.91 -20.84
C PHE A 723 -19.14 26.08 -20.19
N ALA A 724 -18.81 27.11 -20.96
CA ALA A 724 -18.24 28.35 -20.43
C ALA A 724 -19.30 29.26 -19.80
N ALA A 725 -20.44 29.45 -20.45
CA ALA A 725 -21.51 30.34 -19.99
C ALA A 725 -22.16 29.87 -18.66
N ALA A 726 -22.26 28.56 -18.46
CA ALA A 726 -22.72 27.94 -17.21
C ALA A 726 -21.61 27.80 -16.16
N LEU A 727 -20.46 28.44 -16.36
CA LEU A 727 -19.30 28.46 -15.44
C LEU A 727 -18.61 27.09 -15.22
N CYS A 728 -19.07 26.02 -15.84
CA CYS A 728 -18.49 24.69 -15.67
C CYS A 728 -16.98 24.67 -15.97
N VAL A 729 -16.52 25.47 -16.94
CA VAL A 729 -15.10 25.63 -17.32
C VAL A 729 -14.19 26.14 -16.19
N ARG A 730 -14.74 26.80 -15.16
CA ARG A 730 -13.99 27.32 -13.99
C ARG A 730 -13.53 26.23 -13.04
N CYS A 731 -14.25 25.10 -13.01
CA CYS A 731 -13.93 24.00 -12.11
C CYS A 731 -13.57 22.72 -12.87
N HIS A 732 -14.19 22.49 -14.02
CA HIS A 732 -14.09 21.25 -14.77
C HIS A 732 -13.28 21.41 -16.07
N ARG A 733 -12.61 20.33 -16.45
CA ARG A 733 -11.90 20.20 -17.71
C ARG A 733 -12.63 19.24 -18.65
N VAL A 734 -12.69 19.59 -19.93
CA VAL A 734 -13.09 18.70 -21.03
C VAL A 734 -11.99 18.76 -22.09
N GLY A 735 -11.37 17.62 -22.40
CA GLY A 735 -10.18 17.56 -23.24
C GLY A 735 -9.02 18.36 -22.62
N PHE A 736 -8.61 19.42 -23.29
CA PHE A 736 -7.53 20.32 -22.84
C PHE A 736 -8.03 21.69 -22.39
N THR A 737 -9.36 21.87 -22.22
CA THR A 737 -9.98 23.16 -21.91
C THR A 737 -10.66 23.13 -20.54
N GLY A 738 -10.39 24.15 -19.71
CA GLY A 738 -10.96 24.33 -18.37
C GLY A 738 -9.98 24.03 -17.23
N ALA A 739 -10.43 24.28 -16.00
CA ALA A 739 -9.64 24.04 -14.79
C ALA A 739 -9.78 22.60 -14.27
N ALA A 740 -8.93 22.20 -13.33
CA ALA A 740 -8.96 20.87 -12.73
C ALA A 740 -9.14 20.94 -11.21
N ILE A 741 -10.24 21.57 -10.83
CA ILE A 741 -10.64 21.78 -9.45
C ILE A 741 -11.71 20.74 -9.10
N GLY A 742 -12.72 20.60 -9.95
CA GLY A 742 -13.69 19.50 -9.94
C GLY A 742 -13.26 18.32 -10.83
N PRO A 743 -14.08 17.26 -10.88
CA PRO A 743 -13.86 16.09 -11.73
C PRO A 743 -13.58 16.44 -13.19
N ASP A 744 -12.65 15.73 -13.81
CA ASP A 744 -12.46 15.80 -15.26
C ASP A 744 -13.66 15.18 -16.00
N LEU A 745 -14.20 15.93 -16.97
CA LEU A 745 -15.42 15.57 -17.68
C LEU A 745 -15.16 15.00 -19.09
N THR A 746 -13.90 14.84 -19.51
CA THR A 746 -13.51 14.38 -20.86
C THR A 746 -14.11 13.03 -21.25
N PHE A 747 -14.25 12.11 -20.29
CA PHE A 747 -14.84 10.78 -20.53
C PHE A 747 -16.05 10.53 -19.63
N VAL A 748 -16.73 11.60 -19.18
CA VAL A 748 -17.79 11.50 -18.18
C VAL A 748 -18.96 10.63 -18.65
N ALA A 749 -19.33 10.72 -19.94
CA ALA A 749 -20.42 9.93 -20.52
C ALA A 749 -20.10 8.44 -20.69
N ARG A 750 -18.84 8.01 -20.49
CA ARG A 750 -18.49 6.58 -20.43
C ARG A 750 -18.77 5.98 -19.05
N ARG A 751 -18.84 6.82 -18.02
CA ARG A 751 -19.05 6.42 -16.62
C ARG A 751 -20.48 6.65 -16.16
N PHE A 752 -21.16 7.65 -16.73
CA PHE A 752 -22.48 8.10 -16.31
C PHE A 752 -23.44 8.20 -17.50
N GLY A 753 -24.69 7.79 -17.30
CA GLY A 753 -25.75 8.00 -18.28
C GLY A 753 -26.17 9.46 -18.34
N ARG A 754 -26.87 9.85 -19.41
CA ARG A 754 -27.38 11.22 -19.62
C ARG A 754 -28.20 11.75 -18.43
N ARG A 755 -29.03 10.87 -17.85
CA ARG A 755 -29.86 11.21 -16.70
C ARG A 755 -29.00 11.50 -15.47
N ASP A 756 -28.01 10.67 -15.20
CA ASP A 756 -27.09 10.83 -14.07
C ASP A 756 -26.28 12.12 -14.19
N LEU A 757 -25.79 12.44 -15.39
CA LEU A 757 -25.12 13.70 -15.69
C LEU A 757 -26.03 14.90 -15.42
N LEU A 758 -27.25 14.87 -15.96
CA LEU A 758 -28.22 15.95 -15.77
C LEU A 758 -28.57 16.14 -14.28
N GLU A 759 -28.85 15.04 -13.58
CA GLU A 759 -29.16 15.09 -12.14
C GLU A 759 -27.97 15.62 -11.34
N SER A 760 -26.73 15.24 -11.68
CA SER A 760 -25.52 15.76 -11.01
C SER A 760 -25.32 17.26 -11.22
N ILE A 761 -25.77 17.81 -12.36
CA ILE A 761 -25.67 19.25 -12.63
C ILE A 761 -26.79 20.03 -11.91
N LEU A 762 -28.00 19.48 -11.87
CA LEU A 762 -29.16 20.12 -11.23
C LEU A 762 -29.12 20.02 -9.70
N ASP A 763 -28.62 18.91 -9.17
CA ASP A 763 -28.50 18.63 -7.73
C ASP A 763 -27.07 18.19 -7.34
N PRO A 764 -26.09 19.09 -7.40
CA PRO A 764 -24.68 18.77 -7.20
C PRO A 764 -24.32 18.28 -5.79
N SER A 765 -25.17 18.51 -4.78
CA SER A 765 -24.94 18.05 -3.41
C SER A 765 -25.56 16.68 -3.11
N LYS A 766 -26.27 16.07 -4.07
CA LYS A 766 -26.88 14.74 -3.91
C LYS A 766 -25.85 13.65 -3.63
N VAL A 767 -24.74 13.68 -4.37
CA VAL A 767 -23.60 12.77 -4.21
C VAL A 767 -22.31 13.55 -4.49
N VAL A 768 -21.44 13.65 -3.48
CA VAL A 768 -20.12 14.30 -3.62
C VAL A 768 -19.05 13.30 -3.26
N ALA A 769 -18.20 12.97 -4.24
CA ALA A 769 -17.03 12.12 -4.02
C ALA A 769 -16.08 12.75 -3.00
N GLU A 770 -15.49 11.94 -2.12
CA GLU A 770 -14.76 12.37 -0.92
C GLU A 770 -13.68 13.42 -1.24
N GLN A 771 -12.89 13.19 -2.30
CA GLN A 771 -11.81 14.08 -2.76
C GLN A 771 -12.25 15.46 -3.27
N TYR A 772 -13.54 15.67 -3.54
CA TYR A 772 -14.08 16.95 -4.01
C TYR A 772 -14.97 17.65 -2.98
N ARG A 773 -15.05 17.11 -1.74
CA ARG A 773 -15.82 17.73 -0.67
C ARG A 773 -15.16 19.02 -0.20
N THR A 774 -15.99 20.00 0.14
CA THR A 774 -15.55 21.19 0.86
C THR A 774 -15.15 20.81 2.28
N VAL A 775 -14.12 21.45 2.83
CA VAL A 775 -13.71 21.29 4.22
C VAL A 775 -14.01 22.54 5.01
N ARG A 776 -14.31 22.37 6.29
CA ARG A 776 -14.40 23.41 7.31
C ARG A 776 -13.20 23.26 8.22
N ILE A 777 -12.40 24.31 8.33
CA ILE A 777 -11.19 24.33 9.15
C ILE A 777 -11.34 25.40 10.21
N VAL A 778 -11.14 25.02 11.47
CA VAL A 778 -10.96 25.97 12.57
C VAL A 778 -9.48 26.04 12.87
N THR A 779 -8.93 27.25 12.88
CA THR A 779 -7.53 27.48 13.20
C THR A 779 -7.34 27.77 14.68
N VAL A 780 -6.12 27.57 15.18
CA VAL A 780 -5.74 27.82 16.60
C VAL A 780 -5.98 29.27 17.05
N ASP A 781 -6.05 30.22 16.11
CA ASP A 781 -6.38 31.63 16.37
C ASP A 781 -7.90 31.94 16.25
N GLY A 782 -8.74 30.92 16.06
CA GLY A 782 -10.19 31.00 16.01
C GLY A 782 -10.80 31.37 14.65
N ARG A 783 -10.01 31.50 13.57
CA ARG A 783 -10.57 31.72 12.23
C ARG A 783 -11.26 30.45 11.72
N VAL A 784 -12.33 30.65 10.95
CA VAL A 784 -13.03 29.56 10.26
C VAL A 784 -12.80 29.74 8.76
N LEU A 785 -12.15 28.76 8.14
CA LEU A 785 -11.97 28.69 6.70
C LEU A 785 -12.88 27.60 6.12
N SER A 786 -13.46 27.87 4.95
CA SER A 786 -14.26 26.91 4.21
C SER A 786 -13.83 26.92 2.76
N GLY A 787 -13.59 25.75 2.17
CA GLY A 787 -13.17 25.66 0.79
C GLY A 787 -12.81 24.25 0.36
N GLN A 788 -12.50 24.06 -0.91
CA GLN A 788 -12.03 22.78 -1.40
C GLN A 788 -10.52 22.66 -1.18
N VAL A 789 -10.07 21.54 -0.63
CA VAL A 789 -8.65 21.23 -0.53
C VAL A 789 -8.13 20.91 -1.92
N LEU A 790 -7.14 21.68 -2.36
CA LEU A 790 -6.47 21.43 -3.62
C LEU A 790 -5.38 20.37 -3.40
N PRO A 791 -5.32 19.33 -4.25
CA PRO A 791 -4.23 18.38 -4.25
C PRO A 791 -2.87 19.08 -4.21
N ALA A 792 -2.08 18.81 -3.18
CA ALA A 792 -0.65 19.10 -3.21
C ALA A 792 0.04 17.96 -3.96
N SER A 793 0.97 18.30 -4.86
CA SER A 793 1.80 17.30 -5.52
C SER A 793 2.69 16.55 -4.52
N ASP A 794 3.02 17.19 -3.40
CA ASP A 794 3.79 16.61 -2.28
C ASP A 794 2.93 16.54 -1.02
N TYR A 795 2.68 15.33 -0.55
CA TYR A 795 1.89 15.07 0.63
C TYR A 795 2.56 15.56 1.94
N ARG A 796 3.89 15.72 1.96
CA ARG A 796 4.65 16.21 3.12
C ARG A 796 4.66 17.72 3.23
N SER A 797 3.98 18.43 2.32
CA SER A 797 3.83 19.87 2.39
C SER A 797 3.35 20.27 3.81
N PRO A 798 4.06 21.18 4.49
CA PRO A 798 3.60 21.72 5.78
C PRO A 798 2.40 22.65 5.61
N LYS A 799 2.06 22.99 4.35
CA LYS A 799 0.95 23.86 4.00
C LYS A 799 -0.16 23.08 3.33
N LEU A 800 -1.38 23.43 3.69
CA LEU A 800 -2.61 23.07 3.00
C LEU A 800 -2.98 24.19 2.02
N ARG A 801 -3.43 23.82 0.81
CA ARG A 801 -3.92 24.77 -0.20
C ARG A 801 -5.44 24.62 -0.31
N ILE A 802 -6.15 25.72 -0.20
CA ILE A 802 -7.61 25.73 -0.15
C ILE A 802 -8.15 26.72 -1.18
N ALA A 803 -9.01 26.25 -2.09
CA ALA A 803 -9.84 27.12 -2.92
C ALA A 803 -11.08 27.52 -2.09
N ALA A 804 -10.99 28.68 -1.43
CA ALA A 804 -12.03 29.16 -0.52
C ALA A 804 -13.20 29.86 -1.26
N ASN A 805 -12.93 30.38 -2.46
CA ASN A 805 -13.92 31.08 -3.28
C ASN A 805 -14.42 30.16 -4.41
N ALA A 806 -15.72 29.82 -4.40
CA ALA A 806 -16.32 28.99 -5.44
C ALA A 806 -16.51 29.72 -6.79
N GLU A 807 -16.54 31.06 -6.79
CA GLU A 807 -16.71 31.88 -7.99
C GLU A 807 -15.37 32.21 -8.66
N ASP A 808 -14.29 32.26 -7.87
CA ASP A 808 -12.91 32.35 -8.36
C ASP A 808 -12.02 31.30 -7.69
N PRO A 809 -12.16 30.02 -8.06
CA PRO A 809 -11.42 28.95 -7.40
C PRO A 809 -9.93 28.90 -7.79
N ALA A 810 -9.47 29.83 -8.65
CA ALA A 810 -8.05 30.13 -8.84
C ALA A 810 -7.45 30.99 -7.71
N ASP A 811 -8.27 31.60 -6.85
CA ASP A 811 -7.84 32.27 -5.62
C ASP A 811 -7.56 31.23 -4.52
N ILE A 812 -6.28 30.98 -4.28
CA ILE A 812 -5.80 29.90 -3.41
C ILE A 812 -5.30 30.48 -2.09
N THR A 813 -5.92 30.05 -0.99
CA THR A 813 -5.43 30.32 0.37
C THR A 813 -4.46 29.23 0.80
N GLU A 814 -3.26 29.63 1.24
CA GLU A 814 -2.32 28.72 1.92
C GLU A 814 -2.47 28.81 3.43
N LEU A 815 -2.57 27.65 4.09
CA LEU A 815 -2.67 27.52 5.54
C LEU A 815 -1.58 26.59 6.06
N ASP A 816 -0.82 27.01 7.07
CA ASP A 816 0.10 26.11 7.76
C ASP A 816 -0.68 25.06 8.56
N LYS A 817 -0.38 23.78 8.37
CA LYS A 817 -1.08 22.67 9.04
C LYS A 817 -0.96 22.74 10.55
N GLN A 818 0.10 23.35 11.08
CA GLN A 818 0.27 23.56 12.52
C GLN A 818 -0.74 24.54 13.11
N GLN A 819 -1.37 25.35 12.26
CA GLN A 819 -2.42 26.27 12.68
C GLN A 819 -3.81 25.62 12.66
N ILE A 820 -3.95 24.35 12.24
CA ILE A 820 -5.23 23.64 12.17
C ILE A 820 -5.57 23.04 13.54
N GLU A 821 -6.67 23.50 14.13
CA GLU A 821 -7.23 22.93 15.35
C GLU A 821 -8.24 21.81 15.03
N THR A 822 -9.20 22.10 14.13
CA THR A 822 -10.19 21.12 13.66
C THR A 822 -10.28 21.13 12.14
N TYR A 823 -10.55 19.95 11.57
CA TYR A 823 -10.71 19.72 10.14
C TYR A 823 -11.90 18.80 9.92
N GLU A 824 -12.95 19.32 9.27
CA GLU A 824 -14.21 18.60 9.04
C GLU A 824 -14.58 18.63 7.57
N THR A 825 -15.04 17.49 7.03
CA THR A 825 -15.56 17.42 5.67
C THR A 825 -17.05 17.78 5.64
N SER A 826 -17.43 18.68 4.73
CA SER A 826 -18.81 19.06 4.46
C SER A 826 -19.46 18.06 3.51
N LEU A 827 -20.77 17.86 3.65
CA LEU A 827 -21.59 17.10 2.70
C LEU A 827 -22.08 17.96 1.52
N LEU A 828 -21.86 19.28 1.57
CA LEU A 828 -22.26 20.20 0.51
C LEU A 828 -21.20 20.26 -0.58
N SER A 829 -21.67 20.30 -1.84
CA SER A 829 -20.80 20.46 -3.00
C SER A 829 -20.33 21.91 -3.16
N PRO A 830 -19.07 22.16 -3.57
CA PRO A 830 -18.62 23.49 -3.98
C PRO A 830 -19.23 23.94 -5.33
N MET A 831 -19.84 23.02 -6.10
CA MET A 831 -20.51 23.34 -7.35
C MET A 831 -21.85 24.06 -7.08
N PRO A 832 -22.06 25.28 -7.62
CA PRO A 832 -23.30 26.03 -7.38
C PRO A 832 -24.54 25.33 -7.93
N GLN A 833 -25.69 25.52 -7.28
CA GLN A 833 -26.99 25.11 -7.84
C GLN A 833 -27.47 26.11 -8.90
N GLY A 834 -28.28 25.64 -9.85
CA GLY A 834 -28.92 26.50 -10.84
C GLY A 834 -28.01 26.93 -12.01
N LEU A 835 -26.88 26.25 -12.24
CA LEU A 835 -25.95 26.56 -13.33
C LEU A 835 -26.58 26.51 -14.73
N LEU A 836 -27.67 25.74 -14.89
CA LEU A 836 -28.41 25.64 -16.16
C LEU A 836 -29.48 26.73 -16.32
N ASN A 837 -29.73 27.56 -15.31
CA ASN A 837 -30.90 28.43 -15.29
C ASN A 837 -30.86 29.54 -16.35
N SER A 838 -29.68 29.91 -16.84
CA SER A 838 -29.47 30.89 -17.92
C SER A 838 -29.48 30.27 -19.33
N LEU A 839 -29.67 28.96 -19.43
CA LEU A 839 -29.66 28.20 -20.68
C LEU A 839 -31.08 27.81 -21.11
N THR A 840 -31.32 27.78 -22.41
CA THR A 840 -32.52 27.21 -23.02
C THR A 840 -32.45 25.68 -23.07
N ARG A 841 -33.59 25.00 -23.29
CA ARG A 841 -33.64 23.54 -23.41
C ARG A 841 -32.66 23.01 -24.47
N ASP A 842 -32.62 23.62 -25.66
CA ASP A 842 -31.72 23.18 -26.73
C ASP A 842 -30.25 23.41 -26.40
N GLU A 843 -29.92 24.53 -25.74
CA GLU A 843 -28.56 24.81 -25.26
C GLU A 843 -28.10 23.79 -24.20
N ILE A 844 -28.99 23.34 -23.32
CA ILE A 844 -28.71 22.27 -22.35
C ILE A 844 -28.43 20.94 -23.06
N LEU A 845 -29.21 20.60 -24.10
CA LEU A 845 -29.00 19.37 -24.86
C LEU A 845 -27.69 19.41 -25.66
N ASP A 846 -27.31 20.58 -26.21
CA ASP A 846 -26.01 20.75 -26.85
C ASP A 846 -24.85 20.68 -25.85
N LEU A 847 -25.01 21.21 -24.63
CA LEU A 847 -24.04 21.07 -23.54
C LEU A 847 -23.83 19.58 -23.20
N LEU A 848 -24.91 18.82 -23.01
CA LEU A 848 -24.82 17.38 -22.76
C LEU A 848 -24.14 16.65 -23.93
N ALA A 849 -24.47 16.98 -25.19
CA ALA A 849 -23.83 16.39 -26.36
C ALA A 849 -22.32 16.71 -26.44
N PHE A 850 -21.93 17.93 -26.06
CA PHE A 850 -20.53 18.30 -25.94
C PHE A 850 -19.80 17.45 -24.89
N LEU A 851 -20.40 17.24 -23.71
CA LEU A 851 -19.85 16.35 -22.67
C LEU A 851 -19.79 14.88 -23.13
N GLU A 852 -20.76 14.41 -23.92
CA GLU A 852 -20.73 13.06 -24.53
C GLU A 852 -19.60 12.89 -25.54
N SER A 853 -19.26 13.95 -26.27
CA SER A 853 -18.16 13.93 -27.25
C SER A 853 -16.76 13.95 -26.61
N GLY A 854 -16.66 14.28 -25.32
CA GLY A 854 -15.39 14.46 -24.61
C GLY A 854 -14.55 15.65 -25.07
N GLY A 855 -15.10 16.54 -25.90
CA GLY A 855 -14.38 17.69 -26.47
C GLY A 855 -13.20 17.34 -27.39
N LEU A 856 -13.04 16.07 -27.78
CA LEU A 856 -11.93 15.60 -28.61
C LEU A 856 -12.17 15.78 -30.12
N ALA A 857 -13.40 16.13 -30.54
CA ALA A 857 -13.81 16.23 -31.94
C ALA A 857 -13.01 17.28 -32.76
N GLY A 858 -12.33 18.23 -32.10
CA GLY A 858 -11.46 19.23 -32.76
C GLY A 858 -9.98 18.85 -32.85
N VAL A 859 -9.53 17.79 -32.16
CA VAL A 859 -8.11 17.36 -32.11
C VAL A 859 -7.79 16.37 -33.23
N GLN A 860 -8.80 15.83 -33.91
CA GLN A 860 -8.63 14.85 -34.99
C GLN A 860 -8.25 15.46 -36.35
N LYS A 861 -8.25 16.79 -36.47
CA LYS A 861 -7.82 17.51 -37.68
C LYS A 861 -6.43 18.09 -37.53
#